data_AF-A0A9E0DHN1-F1
#
_entry.id   AF-A0A9E0DHN1-F1
#
_cell.length_a   1.000
_cell.length_b   1.000
_cell.length_c   1.000
_cell.angle_alpha   90.00
_cell.angle_beta   90.00
_cell.angle_gamma   90.00
#
_symmetry.space_group_name_H-M   'P 1'
#
loop_
_entity.id
_entity.type
_entity.pdbx_description
1 polymer ?
#
loop_
_entity_poly.entity_id
_entity_poly.type
_entity_poly.pdbx_seq_one_letter_code
_entity_poly.pdbx_strand_id
1 'polypeptide(L)'
;MSYPKPMRFLSLLIVVSLLAGTLVPAALFAQTAAEESPPQGIRFDAPPYAIDGPYAVGVRYFTIPAESENDRELTASVWYPALNPDGETGEMIYEQQFQPGEIPPFSVLGHGLMDAEPDLSGGPYPLIVYSHAHWSMAQEVPYFTEHLASRGFVVISADHEDNWSTAFGPMAYEAVIRRPQEVTRQIDFAETLSADDGDLPGLIATEKVGVAGWSMGALTSMEVAGARKDLVTLREWCAADPRHVEALDFGCVDILENEAEMAEFTGLAEIPAGLWPSIKDERIVAAVPMSGPTATLGSEGLAYVDIPILFFHGGGEAEADPSVLMGNPYESVSSPRKAEVALAQGEHLLFFSSCADSPSIVEIGFPMFCTDPVWDTDRAHDLINHFTTAFFQAELKGDEEAAAALATNQVSFPGIEYREMGYGAAPEAMSASESKGLRPDAPVYGVRGPNAVGAQDFTIENGEDLITGTIWYPAKNSTNKLQEMTYTISEANGYFPGLPVLGRAIRDASPAIDEGPYPLVIFMTGGAAWRQMNSYLVEHLVSQGFVVIAADPRGEFPGDLWRGAPARILDTSTLIDYAETIHTADSGWTGMIDMEHVAVAGWSSGGWSALTAGGARFDFGWCAANPEFVAEHEDTDCNHFVPHLAEISEMVGLESVPDGMWPLLNDPRVDAVVALTPDGDIWGAEFEGVAAMDTPLLLMAGSSDSVNVPEVTTYPIYENAGSVNKGLVTLNGAGHMVFGNQCQATPWMVDEFFWGCSDSVWDMDRAHDLINHFVTAFLLAELTGDATAAAALAPEHVSFPGIEYQAEGYDATASLPAETVAEIESIVEEAMKGSVVPGMGVAVVQDGEIVYAQGFGVADVETGAPVTADTPFLWAESTFASTTFAVMQLVEQGKIDLDAPITDYLPYFQLADERYTDITVRHILQQRSGLADSGDRMADWTTFQPQVDPGALERHVRGLADKPLLFAPGTQQEWSDVAYTLLGDVIAKVSGQDFETYMQEHILSTLGMTHSSFLLDELDAGLMAQPHLKQAGKAVLSGHYPYHRPFGAANNLMASIGDMARLAQVSLNRGDLDGVSILSDDAFSQMWGESEPSPFGDFPFGVANPTKVMLEWGMGWFVSDDAGTPLYSTFGREYGFQGQMSVAPEAGLAVMAIGNAEITGAYYASDVAVDVLRMLLAASSE
;
A
#
# COMPACT_ATOMS: atom_id res chain seq x y z
N MET A 1 -23.88 -23.67 -83.21
CA MET A 1 -23.00 -24.84 -83.45
C MET A 1 -21.58 -24.42 -83.11
N SER A 2 -20.79 -25.11 -82.28
CA SER A 2 -21.08 -26.30 -81.46
C SER A 2 -20.10 -26.42 -80.26
N TYR A 3 -20.44 -27.31 -79.32
CA TYR A 3 -19.67 -27.80 -78.15
C TYR A 3 -18.28 -28.42 -78.51
N PRO A 4 -17.36 -28.76 -77.56
CA PRO A 4 -17.60 -29.05 -76.12
C PRO A 4 -16.62 -28.55 -75.01
N LYS A 5 -17.21 -28.32 -73.81
CA LYS A 5 -16.87 -28.81 -72.43
C LYS A 5 -15.48 -29.44 -72.12
N PRO A 6 -15.02 -29.45 -70.84
CA PRO A 6 -15.18 -28.49 -69.72
C PRO A 6 -13.82 -28.38 -68.93
N MET A 7 -13.62 -28.11 -67.61
CA MET A 7 -14.37 -27.59 -66.44
C MET A 7 -13.34 -27.00 -65.41
N ARG A 8 -13.77 -26.23 -64.39
CA ARG A 8 -13.02 -25.88 -63.15
C ARG A 8 -13.99 -25.27 -62.11
N PHE A 9 -13.63 -25.32 -60.82
CA PHE A 9 -14.07 -24.43 -59.71
C PHE A 9 -15.56 -24.35 -59.22
N LEU A 10 -15.68 -24.27 -57.88
CA LEU A 10 -16.61 -23.49 -57.00
C LEU A 10 -18.15 -23.73 -56.94
N SER A 11 -18.68 -23.54 -55.71
CA SER A 11 -19.97 -22.90 -55.34
C SER A 11 -21.26 -23.69 -54.96
N LEU A 12 -21.74 -23.37 -53.74
CA LEU A 12 -23.13 -23.13 -53.26
C LEU A 12 -24.16 -24.26 -52.94
N LEU A 13 -24.41 -24.41 -51.63
CA LEU A 13 -25.65 -24.08 -50.85
C LEU A 13 -27.02 -24.80 -51.02
N ILE A 14 -27.80 -24.69 -49.91
CA ILE A 14 -29.29 -24.58 -49.75
C ILE A 14 -30.15 -25.81 -49.30
N VAL A 15 -30.51 -25.78 -47.99
CA VAL A 15 -31.85 -25.95 -47.35
C VAL A 15 -32.47 -27.35 -47.04
N VAL A 16 -32.47 -27.67 -45.72
CA VAL A 16 -33.56 -28.11 -44.80
C VAL A 16 -34.62 -29.16 -45.25
N SER A 17 -34.80 -30.24 -44.44
CA SER A 17 -36.12 -30.70 -43.91
C SER A 17 -36.09 -31.91 -42.94
N LEU A 18 -36.69 -31.71 -41.75
CA LEU A 18 -37.46 -32.64 -40.87
C LEU A 18 -36.91 -34.02 -40.40
N LEU A 19 -36.73 -34.11 -39.07
CA LEU A 19 -37.37 -35.06 -38.11
C LEU A 19 -37.54 -36.56 -38.45
N ALA A 20 -36.99 -37.46 -37.62
CA ALA A 20 -37.75 -38.13 -36.53
C ALA A 20 -37.03 -39.31 -35.81
N GLY A 21 -36.73 -39.13 -34.51
CA GLY A 21 -36.99 -40.06 -33.38
C GLY A 21 -36.37 -41.47 -33.26
N THR A 22 -35.57 -41.69 -32.20
CA THR A 22 -35.75 -42.66 -31.06
C THR A 22 -34.45 -42.69 -30.20
N LEU A 23 -34.41 -42.33 -28.90
CA LEU A 23 -34.98 -42.99 -27.68
C LEU A 23 -34.29 -44.37 -27.42
N VAL A 24 -33.65 -44.72 -26.28
CA VAL A 24 -33.53 -44.24 -24.86
C VAL A 24 -32.25 -44.91 -24.23
N PRO A 25 -31.67 -44.57 -23.05
CA PRO A 25 -31.56 -43.32 -22.26
C PRO A 25 -30.10 -42.78 -22.15
N ALA A 26 -29.93 -41.64 -21.46
CA ALA A 26 -28.65 -41.25 -20.84
C ALA A 26 -28.81 -41.13 -19.30
N ALA A 27 -27.73 -41.40 -18.56
CA ALA A 27 -27.49 -41.07 -17.16
C ALA A 27 -25.98 -41.23 -16.89
N LEU A 28 -25.41 -40.47 -15.96
CA LEU A 28 -23.95 -40.39 -15.66
C LEU A 28 -23.09 -39.71 -16.74
N PHE A 29 -23.51 -38.52 -17.18
CA PHE A 29 -22.65 -37.34 -17.30
C PHE A 29 -23.44 -36.22 -16.60
N ALA A 30 -22.93 -35.58 -15.53
CA ALA A 30 -21.83 -34.63 -15.54
C ALA A 30 -22.17 -33.45 -16.47
N GLN A 31 -22.86 -32.45 -15.91
CA GLN A 31 -22.95 -31.13 -16.55
C GLN A 31 -21.54 -30.54 -16.54
N THR A 32 -21.00 -30.31 -17.74
CA THR A 32 -20.02 -29.25 -17.92
C THR A 32 -20.74 -27.94 -17.59
N ALA A 33 -20.22 -27.17 -16.64
CA ALA A 33 -20.54 -25.75 -16.60
C ALA A 33 -20.21 -25.13 -17.96
N ALA A 34 -21.00 -24.16 -18.40
CA ALA A 34 -20.51 -23.23 -19.39
C ALA A 34 -19.49 -22.31 -18.72
N GLU A 35 -18.49 -21.85 -19.45
CA GLU A 35 -17.81 -20.61 -19.11
C GLU A 35 -18.82 -19.49 -19.37
N GLU A 36 -19.55 -19.12 -18.33
CA GLU A 36 -20.32 -17.87 -18.33
C GLU A 36 -19.31 -16.73 -18.15
N SER A 37 -19.50 -15.64 -18.89
CA SER A 37 -18.82 -14.38 -18.57
C SER A 37 -19.14 -13.97 -17.13
N PRO A 38 -18.26 -13.23 -16.44
CA PRO A 38 -18.65 -12.60 -15.18
C PRO A 38 -19.96 -11.80 -15.36
N PRO A 39 -20.81 -11.70 -14.31
CA PRO A 39 -21.98 -10.83 -14.32
C PRO A 39 -21.64 -9.40 -14.75
N GLN A 40 -22.63 -8.67 -15.25
CA GLN A 40 -22.45 -7.22 -15.44
C GLN A 40 -22.31 -6.56 -14.05
N GLY A 41 -21.43 -5.58 -13.91
CA GLY A 41 -21.11 -4.92 -12.63
C GLY A 41 -19.79 -5.40 -12.02
N ILE A 42 -19.65 -6.69 -11.72
CA ILE A 42 -18.47 -7.23 -11.00
C ILE A 42 -17.18 -7.02 -11.80
N ARG A 43 -16.18 -6.36 -11.20
CA ARG A 43 -14.89 -6.10 -11.86
C ARG A 43 -13.98 -7.33 -11.82
N PHE A 44 -12.95 -7.35 -12.69
CA PHE A 44 -11.99 -8.47 -12.72
C PHE A 44 -11.03 -8.47 -11.52
N ASP A 45 -10.88 -7.33 -10.84
CA ASP A 45 -10.13 -7.12 -9.61
C ASP A 45 -11.02 -7.18 -8.35
N ALA A 46 -12.27 -7.64 -8.47
CA ALA A 46 -13.19 -7.82 -7.35
C ALA A 46 -12.68 -8.94 -6.39
N PRO A 47 -12.42 -8.64 -5.11
CA PRO A 47 -11.78 -9.59 -4.20
C PRO A 47 -12.77 -10.67 -3.68
N PRO A 48 -12.30 -11.83 -3.19
CA PRO A 48 -13.09 -13.08 -3.16
C PRO A 48 -14.47 -13.08 -2.47
N TYR A 49 -14.71 -12.20 -1.48
CA TYR A 49 -16.00 -12.06 -0.80
C TYR A 49 -16.99 -11.14 -1.52
N ALA A 50 -16.55 -10.34 -2.49
CA ALA A 50 -17.37 -9.50 -3.38
C ALA A 50 -18.04 -10.32 -4.49
N ILE A 51 -17.41 -11.41 -4.93
CA ILE A 51 -17.93 -12.28 -5.98
C ILE A 51 -19.20 -12.98 -5.48
N ASP A 52 -20.26 -12.90 -6.29
CA ASP A 52 -21.55 -13.52 -5.99
C ASP A 52 -21.45 -15.00 -5.60
N GLY A 53 -22.34 -15.41 -4.70
CA GLY A 53 -22.41 -16.77 -4.22
C GLY A 53 -23.20 -17.71 -5.14
N PRO A 54 -23.26 -19.01 -4.79
CA PRO A 54 -23.75 -20.07 -5.68
C PRO A 54 -25.28 -20.14 -5.80
N TYR A 55 -26.03 -19.27 -5.10
CA TYR A 55 -27.49 -19.26 -5.12
C TYR A 55 -28.02 -18.17 -6.05
N ALA A 56 -29.01 -18.49 -6.87
CA ALA A 56 -29.81 -17.45 -7.52
C ALA A 56 -30.64 -16.71 -6.48
N VAL A 57 -30.92 -15.43 -6.72
CA VAL A 57 -31.65 -14.58 -5.76
C VAL A 57 -33.14 -14.60 -6.08
N GLY A 58 -33.95 -15.04 -5.12
CA GLY A 58 -35.40 -14.87 -5.14
C GLY A 58 -35.79 -13.56 -4.47
N VAL A 59 -36.83 -12.89 -4.99
CA VAL A 59 -37.33 -11.61 -4.45
C VAL A 59 -38.84 -11.72 -4.22
N ARG A 60 -39.33 -11.22 -3.08
CA ARG A 60 -40.77 -11.13 -2.76
C ARG A 60 -41.08 -9.86 -1.98
N TYR A 61 -42.27 -9.32 -2.21
CA TYR A 61 -42.84 -8.21 -1.45
C TYR A 61 -43.90 -8.72 -0.47
N PHE A 62 -43.81 -8.24 0.76
CA PHE A 62 -44.70 -8.59 1.86
C PHE A 62 -45.28 -7.35 2.55
N THR A 63 -46.24 -7.59 3.44
CA THR A 63 -46.89 -6.53 4.23
C THR A 63 -46.86 -6.92 5.70
N ILE A 64 -46.07 -6.20 6.50
CA ILE A 64 -45.96 -6.42 7.95
C ILE A 64 -47.13 -5.71 8.63
N PRO A 65 -48.05 -6.42 9.31
CA PRO A 65 -49.24 -5.82 9.89
C PRO A 65 -48.91 -4.95 11.11
N ALA A 66 -49.72 -3.92 11.35
CA ALA A 66 -49.70 -3.15 12.59
C ALA A 66 -50.23 -4.00 13.77
N GLU A 67 -49.50 -4.04 14.88
CA GLU A 67 -49.88 -4.87 16.05
C GLU A 67 -50.60 -4.09 17.16
N SER A 68 -50.32 -2.78 17.30
CA SER A 68 -50.94 -1.86 18.25
C SER A 68 -51.54 -0.61 17.58
N GLU A 69 -52.22 0.24 18.35
CA GLU A 69 -52.74 1.54 17.86
C GLU A 69 -51.62 2.57 17.58
N ASN A 70 -50.37 2.28 17.95
CA ASN A 70 -49.20 3.12 17.68
C ASN A 70 -48.34 2.63 16.48
N ASP A 71 -48.60 1.42 15.98
CA ASP A 71 -47.89 0.82 14.85
C ASP A 71 -48.53 1.17 13.52
N ARG A 72 -47.71 1.17 12.45
CA ARG A 72 -48.17 1.23 11.05
C ARG A 72 -47.94 -0.09 10.33
N GLU A 73 -48.73 -0.31 9.28
CA GLU A 73 -48.51 -1.35 8.29
C GLU A 73 -47.28 -0.99 7.45
N LEU A 74 -46.36 -1.94 7.22
CA LEU A 74 -45.12 -1.71 6.45
C LEU A 74 -45.10 -2.56 5.19
N THR A 75 -44.66 -1.99 4.08
CA THR A 75 -44.19 -2.78 2.92
C THR A 75 -42.81 -3.32 3.27
N ALA A 76 -42.53 -4.59 3.00
CA ALA A 76 -41.21 -5.17 3.17
C ALA A 76 -40.77 -5.94 1.94
N SER A 77 -39.51 -5.75 1.55
CA SER A 77 -38.84 -6.50 0.49
C SER A 77 -37.99 -7.59 1.13
N VAL A 78 -38.04 -8.80 0.58
CA VAL A 78 -37.26 -9.95 1.07
C VAL A 78 -36.50 -10.58 -0.10
N TRP A 79 -35.17 -10.61 0.03
CA TRP A 79 -34.23 -11.28 -0.87
C TRP A 79 -33.73 -12.56 -0.20
N TYR A 80 -33.71 -13.67 -0.93
CA TYR A 80 -33.44 -14.99 -0.36
C TYR A 80 -32.78 -15.96 -1.38
N PRO A 81 -32.06 -16.99 -0.91
CA PRO A 81 -31.50 -18.03 -1.79
C PRO A 81 -32.62 -18.81 -2.49
N ALA A 82 -32.55 -18.93 -3.81
CA ALA A 82 -33.59 -19.50 -4.65
C ALA A 82 -33.06 -20.48 -5.71
N LEU A 83 -33.94 -21.37 -6.14
CA LEU A 83 -33.71 -22.34 -7.20
C LEU A 83 -33.95 -21.68 -8.56
N ASN A 84 -32.93 -21.72 -9.43
CA ASN A 84 -33.06 -21.37 -10.85
C ASN A 84 -32.82 -22.61 -11.75
N PRO A 85 -33.75 -23.59 -11.77
CA PRO A 85 -33.54 -24.87 -12.46
C PRO A 85 -33.65 -24.78 -13.99
N ASP A 86 -34.30 -23.73 -14.51
CA ASP A 86 -34.50 -23.50 -15.94
C ASP A 86 -33.47 -22.52 -16.56
N GLY A 87 -32.59 -21.92 -15.73
CA GLY A 87 -31.53 -21.01 -16.19
C GLY A 87 -32.06 -19.65 -16.65
N GLU A 88 -33.04 -19.09 -15.95
CA GLU A 88 -33.61 -17.77 -16.27
C GLU A 88 -32.61 -16.67 -15.91
N THR A 89 -32.09 -15.97 -16.92
CA THR A 89 -31.30 -14.75 -16.78
C THR A 89 -32.24 -13.54 -16.87
N GLY A 90 -32.56 -12.93 -15.74
CA GLY A 90 -33.49 -11.79 -15.65
C GLY A 90 -32.78 -10.46 -15.36
N GLU A 91 -33.17 -9.40 -16.07
CA GLU A 91 -33.04 -8.03 -15.58
C GLU A 91 -34.31 -7.74 -14.76
N MET A 92 -34.20 -7.66 -13.43
CA MET A 92 -35.26 -7.07 -12.60
C MET A 92 -35.21 -5.55 -12.73
N ILE A 93 -36.37 -4.91 -12.67
CA ILE A 93 -36.51 -3.46 -12.69
C ILE A 93 -37.30 -3.05 -11.44
N TYR A 94 -36.63 -2.38 -10.51
CA TYR A 94 -37.20 -1.80 -9.31
C TYR A 94 -37.67 -0.38 -9.61
N GLU A 95 -38.99 -0.16 -9.66
CA GLU A 95 -39.62 1.12 -10.02
C GLU A 95 -39.83 1.98 -8.76
N GLN A 96 -39.03 3.04 -8.60
CA GLN A 96 -39.01 3.92 -7.43
C GLN A 96 -39.97 5.11 -7.58
N GLN A 97 -40.72 5.44 -6.52
CA GLN A 97 -41.75 6.49 -6.59
C GLN A 97 -41.86 7.36 -5.31
N PHE A 98 -41.36 8.59 -5.40
CA PHE A 98 -41.47 9.66 -4.40
C PHE A 98 -42.88 10.30 -4.35
N GLN A 99 -43.12 11.20 -3.39
CA GLN A 99 -44.40 11.91 -3.29
C GLN A 99 -44.72 12.72 -4.56
N PRO A 100 -46.02 12.80 -4.97
CA PRO A 100 -46.41 13.39 -6.26
C PRO A 100 -46.07 14.88 -6.42
N GLY A 101 -44.92 15.17 -7.01
CA GLY A 101 -44.48 16.51 -7.38
C GLY A 101 -43.05 16.88 -6.99
N GLU A 102 -42.32 15.96 -6.34
CA GLU A 102 -40.94 16.17 -5.91
C GLU A 102 -39.94 15.64 -6.97
N ILE A 103 -39.57 14.37 -6.91
CA ILE A 103 -38.70 13.69 -7.89
C ILE A 103 -39.57 12.89 -8.88
N PRO A 104 -39.26 12.87 -10.20
CA PRO A 104 -39.90 11.96 -11.15
C PRO A 104 -39.63 10.49 -10.79
N PRO A 105 -40.56 9.55 -11.05
CA PRO A 105 -40.27 8.13 -10.90
C PRO A 105 -39.06 7.71 -11.76
N PHE A 106 -38.19 6.90 -11.17
CA PHE A 106 -37.00 6.34 -11.82
C PHE A 106 -36.92 4.84 -11.51
N SER A 107 -36.01 4.14 -12.18
CA SER A 107 -35.85 2.70 -12.03
C SER A 107 -34.40 2.28 -11.82
N VAL A 108 -34.21 1.35 -10.89
CA VAL A 108 -32.93 0.67 -10.59
C VAL A 108 -32.99 -0.75 -11.14
N LEU A 109 -31.90 -1.22 -11.73
CA LEU A 109 -31.75 -2.56 -12.29
C LEU A 109 -31.24 -3.54 -11.24
N GLY A 110 -31.60 -4.82 -11.38
CA GLY A 110 -31.07 -5.92 -10.58
C GLY A 110 -31.17 -7.25 -11.31
N HIS A 111 -30.82 -8.34 -10.64
CA HIS A 111 -30.68 -9.69 -11.21
C HIS A 111 -31.54 -10.76 -10.52
N GLY A 112 -32.27 -10.39 -9.47
CA GLY A 112 -33.19 -11.27 -8.76
C GLY A 112 -34.37 -11.80 -9.60
N LEU A 113 -35.05 -12.80 -9.05
CA LEU A 113 -36.18 -13.51 -9.64
C LEU A 113 -37.42 -13.35 -8.76
N MET A 114 -38.45 -12.64 -9.27
CA MET A 114 -39.71 -12.46 -8.53
C MET A 114 -40.41 -13.80 -8.25
N ASP A 115 -40.89 -13.97 -7.01
CA ASP A 115 -41.71 -15.11 -6.56
C ASP A 115 -41.06 -16.51 -6.75
N ALA A 116 -39.73 -16.57 -6.89
CA ALA A 116 -38.98 -17.81 -7.12
C ALA A 116 -39.18 -18.89 -6.02
N GLU A 117 -38.89 -20.15 -6.35
CA GLU A 117 -38.94 -21.25 -5.37
C GLU A 117 -37.67 -21.22 -4.50
N PRO A 118 -37.77 -21.11 -3.15
CA PRO A 118 -36.60 -20.93 -2.29
C PRO A 118 -35.72 -22.19 -2.25
N ASP A 119 -34.39 -22.01 -2.24
CA ASP A 119 -33.46 -23.12 -2.09
C ASP A 119 -33.17 -23.43 -0.62
N LEU A 120 -33.72 -24.53 -0.12
CA LEU A 120 -33.50 -25.03 1.24
C LEU A 120 -32.22 -25.88 1.39
N SER A 121 -31.37 -25.99 0.36
CA SER A 121 -30.22 -26.91 0.36
C SER A 121 -29.10 -26.54 1.34
N GLY A 122 -28.86 -25.24 1.55
CA GLY A 122 -27.92 -24.71 2.56
C GLY A 122 -28.59 -24.08 3.79
N GLY A 123 -29.93 -24.13 3.89
CA GLY A 123 -30.70 -23.44 4.92
C GLY A 123 -30.87 -24.21 6.25
N PRO A 124 -31.44 -23.56 7.29
CA PRO A 124 -31.90 -22.17 7.31
C PRO A 124 -30.75 -21.17 7.31
N TYR A 125 -30.89 -20.09 6.55
CA TYR A 125 -29.86 -19.06 6.40
C TYR A 125 -30.04 -17.95 7.44
N PRO A 126 -28.95 -17.33 7.93
CA PRO A 126 -29.08 -16.22 8.88
C PRO A 126 -29.82 -15.02 8.29
N LEU A 127 -30.68 -14.41 9.09
CA LEU A 127 -31.37 -13.18 8.75
C LEU A 127 -30.41 -11.97 8.83
N ILE A 128 -30.46 -11.11 7.81
CA ILE A 128 -29.92 -9.75 7.85
C ILE A 128 -31.11 -8.79 7.71
N VAL A 129 -31.23 -7.85 8.64
CA VAL A 129 -32.17 -6.71 8.50
C VAL A 129 -31.38 -5.55 7.90
N TYR A 130 -31.75 -5.12 6.70
CA TYR A 130 -31.20 -3.93 6.06
C TYR A 130 -32.10 -2.72 6.29
N SER A 131 -31.55 -1.66 6.88
CA SER A 131 -32.20 -0.36 6.97
C SER A 131 -31.55 0.58 5.96
N HIS A 132 -32.31 1.01 4.96
CA HIS A 132 -31.83 1.97 3.95
C HIS A 132 -31.81 3.42 4.50
N ALA A 133 -31.29 4.36 3.70
CA ALA A 133 -31.11 5.77 4.08
C ALA A 133 -32.41 6.59 4.18
N HIS A 134 -32.31 7.82 4.68
CA HIS A 134 -33.39 8.82 4.53
C HIS A 134 -33.50 9.24 3.05
N TRP A 135 -34.73 9.55 2.59
CA TRP A 135 -35.07 9.75 1.16
C TRP A 135 -34.78 8.56 0.24
N SER A 136 -34.41 7.39 0.77
CA SER A 136 -34.11 6.17 0.01
C SER A 136 -35.25 5.15 0.13
N MET A 137 -35.19 4.05 -0.62
CA MET A 137 -36.13 2.92 -0.56
C MET A 137 -35.38 1.59 -0.50
N ALA A 138 -36.03 0.54 0.01
CA ALA A 138 -35.41 -0.75 0.28
C ALA A 138 -34.69 -1.38 -0.95
N GLN A 139 -35.14 -1.07 -2.16
CA GLN A 139 -34.71 -1.70 -3.41
C GLN A 139 -33.76 -0.83 -4.25
N GLU A 140 -33.14 0.19 -3.65
CA GLU A 140 -32.18 1.10 -4.33
C GLU A 140 -30.72 0.65 -4.25
N VAL A 141 -30.44 -0.49 -3.58
CA VAL A 141 -29.09 -1.08 -3.46
C VAL A 141 -29.07 -2.59 -3.75
N PRO A 142 -29.58 -3.07 -4.91
CA PRO A 142 -29.55 -4.49 -5.25
C PRO A 142 -28.14 -5.06 -5.30
N TYR A 143 -27.11 -4.26 -5.63
CA TYR A 143 -25.69 -4.66 -5.54
C TYR A 143 -25.33 -5.24 -4.16
N PHE A 144 -26.02 -4.81 -3.10
CA PHE A 144 -25.79 -5.23 -1.72
C PHE A 144 -26.82 -6.27 -1.25
N THR A 145 -28.11 -6.03 -1.47
CA THR A 145 -29.18 -6.90 -0.95
C THR A 145 -29.33 -8.20 -1.74
N GLU A 146 -29.09 -8.18 -3.06
CA GLU A 146 -29.04 -9.39 -3.88
C GLU A 146 -27.73 -10.15 -3.65
N HIS A 147 -26.60 -9.47 -3.54
CA HIS A 147 -25.31 -10.10 -3.24
C HIS A 147 -25.32 -10.87 -1.91
N LEU A 148 -25.83 -10.27 -0.84
CA LEU A 148 -25.95 -10.99 0.45
C LEU A 148 -26.88 -12.21 0.34
N ALA A 149 -27.94 -12.15 -0.49
CA ALA A 149 -28.77 -13.31 -0.78
C ALA A 149 -28.04 -14.38 -1.61
N SER A 150 -27.26 -14.01 -2.63
CA SER A 150 -26.46 -14.94 -3.43
C SER A 150 -25.41 -15.66 -2.58
N ARG A 151 -24.84 -14.96 -1.60
CA ARG A 151 -23.89 -15.47 -0.56
C ARG A 151 -24.58 -16.24 0.59
N GLY A 152 -25.87 -16.56 0.45
CA GLY A 152 -26.59 -17.44 1.37
C GLY A 152 -26.97 -16.78 2.69
N PHE A 153 -27.51 -15.57 2.65
CA PHE A 153 -28.24 -14.93 3.75
C PHE A 153 -29.70 -14.67 3.31
N VAL A 154 -30.61 -14.39 4.24
CA VAL A 154 -31.92 -13.83 3.89
C VAL A 154 -31.92 -12.37 4.31
N VAL A 155 -32.15 -11.46 3.37
CA VAL A 155 -32.20 -10.02 3.64
C VAL A 155 -33.66 -9.57 3.68
N ILE A 156 -34.06 -8.91 4.77
CA ILE A 156 -35.34 -8.20 4.86
C ILE A 156 -35.08 -6.70 4.99
N SER A 157 -35.87 -5.88 4.29
CA SER A 157 -35.87 -4.43 4.45
C SER A 157 -37.29 -3.89 4.32
N ALA A 158 -37.74 -3.11 5.30
CA ALA A 158 -39.01 -2.42 5.28
C ALA A 158 -38.88 -1.00 4.70
N ASP A 159 -39.85 -0.60 3.88
CA ASP A 159 -40.01 0.79 3.47
C ASP A 159 -40.72 1.58 4.58
N HIS A 160 -40.31 2.83 4.79
CA HIS A 160 -40.84 3.74 5.81
C HIS A 160 -41.53 4.95 5.14
N GLU A 161 -42.36 5.69 5.88
CA GLU A 161 -43.11 6.82 5.27
C GLU A 161 -42.22 8.03 4.92
N ASP A 162 -41.04 8.16 5.54
CA ASP A 162 -40.07 9.23 5.25
C ASP A 162 -39.25 8.98 3.97
N ASN A 163 -39.34 7.77 3.38
CA ASN A 163 -38.78 7.42 2.07
C ASN A 163 -39.27 8.34 0.95
N TRP A 164 -40.47 8.91 1.11
CA TRP A 164 -41.21 9.53 0.01
C TRP A 164 -41.16 11.07 -0.01
N SER A 165 -40.43 11.75 0.88
CA SER A 165 -40.36 13.23 0.86
C SER A 165 -38.96 13.82 0.99
N THR A 166 -38.59 14.70 0.07
CA THR A 166 -37.34 15.48 0.01
C THR A 166 -37.31 16.64 1.01
N ALA A 167 -37.82 16.43 2.22
CA ALA A 167 -37.88 17.43 3.28
C ALA A 167 -37.58 16.79 4.63
N PHE A 168 -36.47 17.22 5.25
CA PHE A 168 -36.22 17.08 6.68
C PHE A 168 -37.25 17.92 7.44
N GLY A 169 -38.45 17.34 7.61
CA GLY A 169 -39.54 17.91 8.38
C GLY A 169 -39.85 17.04 9.60
N PRO A 170 -41.09 17.07 10.12
CA PRO A 170 -41.50 16.30 11.31
C PRO A 170 -41.26 14.78 11.25
N MET A 171 -40.98 14.24 10.06
CA MET A 171 -40.74 12.82 9.83
C MET A 171 -39.32 12.40 10.25
N ALA A 172 -38.36 13.33 10.34
CA ALA A 172 -36.95 13.02 10.63
C ALA A 172 -36.73 12.53 12.08
N TYR A 173 -37.31 13.22 13.08
CA TYR A 173 -37.25 12.77 14.48
C TYR A 173 -38.14 11.55 14.75
N GLU A 174 -39.22 11.38 13.98
CA GLU A 174 -40.10 10.22 14.06
C GLU A 174 -39.39 8.95 13.56
N ALA A 175 -38.67 9.03 12.43
CA ALA A 175 -37.86 7.92 11.90
C ALA A 175 -36.78 7.47 12.90
N VAL A 176 -36.12 8.40 13.59
CA VAL A 176 -35.11 8.14 14.64
C VAL A 176 -35.67 7.40 15.87
N ILE A 177 -36.99 7.32 16.05
CA ILE A 177 -37.62 6.44 17.05
C ILE A 177 -38.22 5.18 16.43
N ARG A 178 -38.90 5.31 15.28
CA ARG A 178 -39.65 4.21 14.68
C ARG A 178 -38.78 3.19 13.97
N ARG A 179 -37.75 3.60 13.21
CA ARG A 179 -36.90 2.65 12.47
C ARG A 179 -36.30 1.57 13.40
N PRO A 180 -35.72 1.89 14.58
CA PRO A 180 -35.28 0.88 15.55
C PRO A 180 -36.39 -0.05 16.05
N GLN A 181 -37.60 0.46 16.31
CA GLN A 181 -38.75 -0.35 16.72
C GLN A 181 -39.25 -1.27 15.59
N GLU A 182 -39.15 -0.81 14.35
CA GLU A 182 -39.56 -1.53 13.14
C GLU A 182 -38.56 -2.62 12.72
N VAL A 183 -37.33 -2.62 13.24
CA VAL A 183 -36.37 -3.74 13.10
C VAL A 183 -36.84 -4.99 13.86
N THR A 184 -37.21 -4.88 15.14
CA THR A 184 -37.76 -6.02 15.91
C THR A 184 -39.01 -6.61 15.21
N ARG A 185 -39.89 -5.75 14.70
CA ARG A 185 -41.09 -6.17 13.93
C ARG A 185 -40.74 -6.91 12.62
N GLN A 186 -39.62 -6.57 11.96
CA GLN A 186 -39.12 -7.33 10.80
C GLN A 186 -38.58 -8.71 11.20
N ILE A 187 -37.88 -8.82 12.33
CA ILE A 187 -37.38 -10.13 12.83
C ILE A 187 -38.56 -11.01 13.25
N ASP A 188 -39.52 -10.47 14.00
CA ASP A 188 -40.74 -11.18 14.40
C ASP A 188 -41.57 -11.62 13.17
N PHE A 189 -41.65 -10.79 12.14
CA PHE A 189 -42.30 -11.15 10.88
C PHE A 189 -41.55 -12.26 10.13
N ALA A 190 -40.21 -12.23 10.10
CA ALA A 190 -39.39 -13.29 9.50
C ALA A 190 -39.60 -14.65 10.18
N GLU A 191 -39.82 -14.69 11.50
CA GLU A 191 -40.23 -15.91 12.21
C GLU A 191 -41.58 -16.45 11.70
N THR A 192 -42.54 -15.57 11.35
CA THR A 192 -43.81 -15.99 10.74
C THR A 192 -43.66 -16.45 9.30
N LEU A 193 -42.77 -15.85 8.51
CA LEU A 193 -42.46 -16.29 7.15
C LEU A 193 -41.88 -17.71 7.13
N SER A 194 -41.08 -18.07 8.15
CA SER A 194 -40.36 -19.35 8.20
C SER A 194 -41.01 -20.47 9.01
N ALA A 195 -42.22 -20.25 9.55
CA ALA A 195 -43.03 -21.30 10.16
C ALA A 195 -43.40 -22.44 9.19
N ASP A 196 -43.76 -23.62 9.73
CA ASP A 196 -44.20 -24.81 8.96
C ASP A 196 -45.32 -24.52 7.93
N ASP A 197 -46.14 -23.49 8.17
CA ASP A 197 -47.23 -23.02 7.31
C ASP A 197 -47.09 -21.55 6.84
N GLY A 198 -45.87 -20.99 6.91
CA GLY A 198 -45.50 -19.68 6.35
C GLY A 198 -45.14 -19.72 4.86
N ASP A 199 -44.84 -18.55 4.28
CA ASP A 199 -44.56 -18.38 2.83
C ASP A 199 -43.12 -18.74 2.41
N LEU A 200 -42.18 -18.84 3.37
CA LEU A 200 -40.77 -19.22 3.19
C LEU A 200 -40.35 -20.27 4.26
N PRO A 201 -41.04 -21.43 4.33
CA PRO A 201 -41.00 -22.33 5.48
C PRO A 201 -39.61 -22.99 5.67
N GLY A 202 -39.03 -22.83 6.86
CA GLY A 202 -37.72 -23.39 7.22
C GLY A 202 -36.50 -22.76 6.54
N LEU A 203 -36.66 -21.61 5.87
CA LEU A 203 -35.62 -20.90 5.13
C LEU A 203 -34.75 -19.97 6.00
N ILE A 204 -35.29 -19.42 7.09
CA ILE A 204 -34.71 -18.30 7.84
C ILE A 204 -34.33 -18.73 9.26
N ALA A 205 -33.12 -18.38 9.70
CA ALA A 205 -32.67 -18.48 11.09
C ALA A 205 -32.69 -17.07 11.74
N THR A 206 -33.40 -16.93 12.86
CA THR A 206 -33.57 -15.65 13.60
C THR A 206 -32.89 -15.67 14.96
N GLU A 207 -32.23 -16.78 15.33
CA GLU A 207 -31.47 -16.91 16.59
C GLU A 207 -30.14 -16.13 16.60
N LYS A 208 -29.68 -15.72 15.41
CA LYS A 208 -28.57 -14.80 15.18
C LYS A 208 -28.94 -13.89 14.00
N VAL A 209 -29.17 -12.62 14.27
CA VAL A 209 -29.52 -11.61 13.26
C VAL A 209 -28.33 -10.67 13.04
N GLY A 210 -28.02 -10.39 11.78
CA GLY A 210 -27.19 -9.26 11.38
C GLY A 210 -28.06 -8.02 11.13
N VAL A 211 -27.55 -6.83 11.42
CA VAL A 211 -28.17 -5.58 10.97
C VAL A 211 -27.18 -4.78 10.14
N ALA A 212 -27.63 -4.21 9.03
CA ALA A 212 -26.82 -3.34 8.18
C ALA A 212 -27.63 -2.10 7.78
N GLY A 213 -26.97 -0.99 7.48
CA GLY A 213 -27.65 0.18 6.96
C GLY A 213 -26.74 1.36 6.69
N TRP A 214 -27.23 2.27 5.85
CA TRP A 214 -26.54 3.48 5.41
C TRP A 214 -27.27 4.74 5.89
N SER A 215 -26.53 5.81 6.22
CA SER A 215 -27.09 7.09 6.67
C SER A 215 -28.01 6.92 7.89
N MET A 216 -29.28 7.36 7.83
CA MET A 216 -30.26 7.12 8.92
C MET A 216 -30.48 5.62 9.23
N GLY A 217 -30.22 4.73 8.26
CA GLY A 217 -30.20 3.29 8.47
C GLY A 217 -28.96 2.78 9.23
N ALA A 218 -27.82 3.47 9.11
CA ALA A 218 -26.63 3.20 9.93
C ALA A 218 -26.87 3.60 11.39
N LEU A 219 -27.46 4.79 11.61
CA LEU A 219 -27.92 5.22 12.94
C LEU A 219 -28.87 4.17 13.55
N THR A 220 -29.89 3.74 12.79
CA THR A 220 -30.81 2.67 13.18
C THR A 220 -30.07 1.39 13.58
N SER A 221 -29.08 0.97 12.79
CA SER A 221 -28.26 -0.22 13.04
C SER A 221 -27.49 -0.16 14.36
N MET A 222 -26.92 1.00 14.72
CA MET A 222 -26.20 1.18 15.99
C MET A 222 -27.14 1.14 17.21
N GLU A 223 -28.34 1.70 17.11
CA GLU A 223 -29.29 1.73 18.23
C GLU A 223 -29.85 0.35 18.57
N VAL A 224 -30.17 -0.46 17.55
CA VAL A 224 -30.62 -1.84 17.75
C VAL A 224 -29.46 -2.80 18.09
N ALA A 225 -28.21 -2.41 17.83
CA ALA A 225 -27.02 -3.11 18.28
C ALA A 225 -26.69 -2.88 19.77
N GLY A 226 -27.14 -1.77 20.37
CA GLY A 226 -26.94 -1.48 21.79
C GLY A 226 -26.84 0.00 22.16
N ALA A 227 -26.57 0.89 21.19
CA ALA A 227 -26.34 2.30 21.45
C ALA A 227 -27.56 3.00 22.09
N ARG A 228 -27.30 4.15 22.70
CA ARG A 228 -28.31 4.93 23.44
C ARG A 228 -28.23 6.39 23.07
N LYS A 229 -29.38 7.04 22.94
CA LYS A 229 -29.44 8.48 22.68
C LYS A 229 -28.90 9.29 23.86
N ASP A 230 -27.95 10.19 23.59
CA ASP A 230 -27.44 11.18 24.55
C ASP A 230 -27.87 12.59 24.16
N LEU A 231 -29.18 12.83 24.30
CA LEU A 231 -29.76 14.15 24.10
C LEU A 231 -29.40 15.14 25.23
N VAL A 232 -28.59 14.74 26.23
CA VAL A 232 -28.02 15.68 27.21
C VAL A 232 -26.75 16.30 26.63
N THR A 233 -25.77 15.47 26.23
CA THR A 233 -24.52 15.94 25.63
C THR A 233 -24.77 16.70 24.33
N LEU A 234 -25.66 16.22 23.45
CA LEU A 234 -26.05 16.92 22.22
C LEU A 234 -26.56 18.34 22.50
N ARG A 235 -27.41 18.51 23.53
CA ARG A 235 -27.97 19.81 23.90
C ARG A 235 -26.94 20.76 24.50
N GLU A 236 -25.93 20.25 25.19
CA GLU A 236 -24.81 21.06 25.71
C GLU A 236 -23.85 21.46 24.57
N TRP A 237 -23.58 20.57 23.61
CA TRP A 237 -22.78 20.85 22.41
C TRP A 237 -23.45 21.88 21.49
N CYS A 238 -24.72 21.68 21.12
CA CYS A 238 -25.50 22.63 20.31
C CYS A 238 -25.63 24.02 20.98
N ALA A 239 -25.53 24.10 22.31
CA ALA A 239 -25.58 25.35 23.06
C ALA A 239 -24.21 26.04 23.24
N ALA A 240 -23.10 25.36 22.91
CA ALA A 240 -21.74 25.87 23.09
C ALA A 240 -21.32 26.89 22.01
N ASP A 241 -21.63 26.61 20.75
CA ASP A 241 -21.34 27.50 19.61
C ASP A 241 -22.50 27.49 18.59
N PRO A 242 -23.02 28.64 18.14
CA PRO A 242 -24.03 28.70 17.08
C PRO A 242 -23.65 27.95 15.79
N ARG A 243 -22.36 27.81 15.48
CA ARG A 243 -21.86 27.07 14.32
C ARG A 243 -22.14 25.56 14.41
N HIS A 244 -22.31 25.00 15.61
CA HIS A 244 -22.72 23.61 15.77
C HIS A 244 -24.15 23.38 15.25
N VAL A 245 -25.02 24.39 15.38
CA VAL A 245 -26.38 24.36 14.80
C VAL A 245 -26.33 24.52 13.27
N GLU A 246 -25.40 25.33 12.74
CA GLU A 246 -25.18 25.46 11.30
C GLU A 246 -24.55 24.19 10.67
N ALA A 247 -23.78 23.42 11.45
CA ALA A 247 -23.15 22.17 11.02
C ALA A 247 -24.03 20.92 11.17
N LEU A 248 -24.96 20.91 12.12
CA LEU A 248 -25.81 19.76 12.45
C LEU A 248 -27.26 20.19 12.76
N ASP A 249 -27.92 20.81 11.79
CA ASP A 249 -29.30 21.32 11.91
C ASP A 249 -30.29 20.22 12.37
N PHE A 250 -30.23 19.03 11.75
CA PHE A 250 -31.00 17.84 12.12
C PHE A 250 -30.86 17.47 13.62
N GLY A 251 -29.63 17.44 14.14
CA GLY A 251 -29.39 17.12 15.54
C GLY A 251 -29.80 18.26 16.49
N CYS A 252 -29.43 19.49 16.15
CA CYS A 252 -29.63 20.64 17.03
C CYS A 252 -31.04 21.24 17.02
N VAL A 253 -31.82 21.00 15.96
CA VAL A 253 -33.18 21.53 15.78
C VAL A 253 -34.21 20.39 15.76
N ASP A 254 -34.20 19.52 14.76
CA ASP A 254 -35.27 18.53 14.58
C ASP A 254 -35.38 17.55 15.76
N ILE A 255 -34.25 17.08 16.30
CA ILE A 255 -34.24 16.17 17.46
C ILE A 255 -34.52 16.92 18.77
N LEU A 256 -33.82 18.03 19.04
CA LEU A 256 -33.89 18.72 20.34
C LEU A 256 -35.19 19.53 20.56
N GLU A 257 -35.86 20.03 19.50
CA GLU A 257 -37.15 20.70 19.68
C GLU A 257 -38.31 19.70 19.91
N ASN A 258 -38.14 18.43 19.53
CA ASN A 258 -39.21 17.41 19.50
C ASN A 258 -39.03 16.24 20.50
N GLU A 259 -38.06 16.34 21.44
CA GLU A 259 -37.78 15.32 22.46
C GLU A 259 -39.03 14.79 23.21
N ALA A 260 -40.03 15.64 23.42
CA ALA A 260 -41.26 15.29 24.13
C ALA A 260 -42.19 14.37 23.33
N GLU A 261 -42.20 14.48 22.00
CA GLU A 261 -42.98 13.62 21.09
C GLU A 261 -42.23 12.30 20.84
N MET A 262 -40.89 12.35 20.73
CA MET A 262 -40.02 11.17 20.75
C MET A 262 -40.17 10.34 22.04
N ALA A 263 -40.39 10.99 23.19
CA ALA A 263 -40.69 10.33 24.46
C ALA A 263 -42.09 9.68 24.46
N GLU A 264 -43.09 10.26 23.79
CA GLU A 264 -44.42 9.66 23.65
C GLU A 264 -44.39 8.42 22.73
N PHE A 265 -43.65 8.47 21.61
CA PHE A 265 -43.45 7.33 20.70
C PHE A 265 -42.67 6.16 21.36
N THR A 266 -41.80 6.43 22.32
CA THR A 266 -41.12 5.39 23.13
C THR A 266 -41.92 4.94 24.37
N GLY A 267 -43.11 5.52 24.61
CA GLY A 267 -43.95 5.20 25.77
C GLY A 267 -43.38 5.67 27.12
N LEU A 268 -42.43 6.61 27.10
CA LEU A 268 -41.79 7.15 28.29
C LEU A 268 -42.70 8.19 28.97
N ALA A 269 -42.77 8.13 30.31
CA ALA A 269 -43.64 9.02 31.09
C ALA A 269 -43.05 10.42 31.32
N GLU A 270 -41.73 10.56 31.13
CA GLU A 270 -40.95 11.80 31.21
C GLU A 270 -39.65 11.62 30.41
N ILE A 271 -39.08 12.71 29.88
CA ILE A 271 -37.82 12.68 29.12
C ILE A 271 -36.66 12.24 30.06
N PRO A 272 -35.80 11.28 29.67
CA PRO A 272 -34.66 10.86 30.48
C PRO A 272 -33.70 12.01 30.83
N ALA A 273 -33.24 12.04 32.08
CA ALA A 273 -32.26 13.03 32.58
C ALA A 273 -30.80 12.61 32.33
N GLY A 274 -30.55 11.94 31.21
CA GLY A 274 -29.31 11.25 30.83
C GLY A 274 -29.59 10.30 29.65
N LEU A 275 -28.70 9.33 29.41
CA LEU A 275 -28.86 8.34 28.34
C LEU A 275 -30.25 7.69 28.33
N TRP A 276 -30.85 7.62 27.14
CA TRP A 276 -32.15 6.99 26.94
C TRP A 276 -32.07 5.46 27.14
N PRO A 277 -33.19 4.77 27.43
CA PRO A 277 -33.23 3.32 27.44
C PRO A 277 -32.79 2.73 26.08
N SER A 278 -32.05 1.62 26.10
CA SER A 278 -31.63 0.93 24.88
C SER A 278 -32.81 0.26 24.18
N ILE A 279 -32.76 0.24 22.84
CA ILE A 279 -33.75 -0.39 21.96
C ILE A 279 -33.14 -1.70 21.36
N LYS A 280 -32.08 -2.24 21.98
CA LYS A 280 -31.40 -3.47 21.55
C LYS A 280 -32.36 -4.67 21.49
N ASP A 281 -32.38 -5.36 20.36
CA ASP A 281 -32.96 -6.69 20.23
C ASP A 281 -31.86 -7.73 20.50
N GLU A 282 -32.04 -8.59 21.51
CA GLU A 282 -31.03 -9.56 21.93
C GLU A 282 -30.76 -10.67 20.89
N ARG A 283 -31.53 -10.71 19.78
CA ARG A 283 -31.25 -11.55 18.60
C ARG A 283 -30.18 -10.94 17.68
N ILE A 284 -29.93 -9.63 17.77
CA ILE A 284 -28.94 -8.94 16.93
C ILE A 284 -27.54 -9.12 17.53
N VAL A 285 -26.66 -9.75 16.74
CA VAL A 285 -25.32 -10.18 17.21
C VAL A 285 -24.17 -9.66 16.35
N ALA A 286 -24.46 -8.98 15.24
CA ALA A 286 -23.48 -8.32 14.38
C ALA A 286 -24.12 -7.09 13.70
N ALA A 287 -23.36 -5.99 13.57
CA ALA A 287 -23.86 -4.74 12.98
C ALA A 287 -22.91 -4.15 11.92
N VAL A 288 -23.46 -3.55 10.86
CA VAL A 288 -22.72 -2.88 9.79
C VAL A 288 -23.31 -1.49 9.48
N PRO A 289 -22.98 -0.46 10.28
CA PRO A 289 -23.31 0.94 9.96
C PRO A 289 -22.37 1.54 8.90
N MET A 290 -22.97 2.21 7.91
CA MET A 290 -22.27 2.92 6.83
C MET A 290 -22.64 4.42 6.86
N SER A 291 -21.66 5.31 7.08
CA SER A 291 -21.85 6.78 7.06
C SER A 291 -23.05 7.28 7.88
N GLY A 292 -23.10 6.96 9.18
CA GLY A 292 -24.25 7.23 10.04
C GLY A 292 -24.13 8.50 10.90
N PRO A 293 -25.16 9.35 11.03
CA PRO A 293 -25.13 10.56 11.86
C PRO A 293 -25.21 10.23 13.37
N THR A 294 -24.07 9.85 13.97
CA THR A 294 -23.99 9.32 15.34
C THR A 294 -24.13 10.36 16.45
N ALA A 295 -24.19 11.65 16.13
CA ALA A 295 -24.24 12.74 17.11
C ALA A 295 -25.43 12.63 18.10
N THR A 296 -26.54 12.01 17.69
CA THR A 296 -27.68 11.76 18.62
C THR A 296 -27.37 10.75 19.73
N LEU A 297 -26.30 9.98 19.58
CA LEU A 297 -25.82 8.94 20.51
C LEU A 297 -24.69 9.45 21.41
N GLY A 298 -23.72 10.17 20.83
CA GLY A 298 -22.50 10.60 21.52
C GLY A 298 -21.62 9.43 22.01
N SER A 299 -20.44 9.75 22.52
CA SER A 299 -19.48 8.73 22.98
C SER A 299 -19.97 7.90 24.17
N GLU A 300 -20.64 8.50 25.18
CA GLU A 300 -21.24 7.73 26.28
C GLU A 300 -22.38 6.79 25.81
N GLY A 301 -23.13 7.16 24.77
CA GLY A 301 -24.21 6.35 24.22
C GLY A 301 -23.72 5.21 23.33
N LEU A 302 -22.71 5.47 22.50
CA LEU A 302 -22.04 4.47 21.65
C LEU A 302 -21.30 3.40 22.45
N ALA A 303 -20.77 3.74 23.63
CA ALA A 303 -20.09 2.80 24.52
C ALA A 303 -20.95 1.61 25.00
N TYR A 304 -22.26 1.60 24.73
CA TYR A 304 -23.16 0.46 24.99
C TYR A 304 -23.27 -0.55 23.85
N VAL A 305 -22.64 -0.31 22.70
CA VAL A 305 -22.48 -1.34 21.65
C VAL A 305 -21.36 -2.30 22.08
N ASP A 306 -21.74 -3.52 22.42
CA ASP A 306 -20.87 -4.59 22.94
C ASP A 306 -20.80 -5.82 22.01
N ILE A 307 -21.50 -5.78 20.86
CA ILE A 307 -21.51 -6.82 19.83
C ILE A 307 -20.53 -6.52 18.69
N PRO A 308 -20.06 -7.54 17.95
CA PRO A 308 -19.30 -7.37 16.71
C PRO A 308 -19.86 -6.29 15.78
N ILE A 309 -18.98 -5.43 15.26
CA ILE A 309 -19.38 -4.27 14.46
C ILE A 309 -18.33 -3.87 13.40
N LEU A 310 -18.77 -3.65 12.16
CA LEU A 310 -17.96 -3.18 11.03
C LEU A 310 -18.49 -1.82 10.57
N PHE A 311 -17.69 -0.77 10.72
CA PHE A 311 -18.02 0.57 10.24
C PHE A 311 -17.54 0.76 8.81
N PHE A 312 -18.33 1.48 8.01
CA PHE A 312 -17.86 2.14 6.78
C PHE A 312 -18.10 3.64 6.88
N HIS A 313 -17.23 4.45 6.26
CA HIS A 313 -17.51 5.85 5.98
C HIS A 313 -16.72 6.35 4.77
N GLY A 314 -17.16 7.47 4.19
CA GLY A 314 -16.38 8.24 3.23
C GLY A 314 -15.30 9.05 3.94
N GLY A 315 -14.13 9.19 3.32
CA GLY A 315 -13.06 10.05 3.82
C GLY A 315 -13.25 11.54 3.49
N GLY A 316 -14.21 11.88 2.61
CA GLY A 316 -14.52 13.27 2.24
C GLY A 316 -15.74 13.86 2.94
N GLU A 317 -16.57 13.04 3.60
CA GLU A 317 -17.88 13.48 4.08
C GLU A 317 -17.83 14.21 5.43
N ALA A 318 -18.52 15.35 5.53
CA ALA A 318 -18.62 16.12 6.77
C ALA A 318 -19.40 15.40 7.88
N GLU A 319 -20.20 14.38 7.55
CA GLU A 319 -20.88 13.52 8.53
C GLU A 319 -19.97 12.46 9.17
N ALA A 320 -18.73 12.29 8.70
CA ALA A 320 -17.70 11.46 9.33
C ALA A 320 -16.78 12.24 10.28
N ASP A 321 -16.83 13.58 10.28
CA ASP A 321 -16.00 14.45 11.11
C ASP A 321 -16.26 14.19 12.62
N PRO A 322 -15.26 13.72 13.40
CA PRO A 322 -15.41 13.48 14.83
C PRO A 322 -15.85 14.71 15.64
N SER A 323 -15.63 15.92 15.15
CA SER A 323 -16.08 17.17 15.78
C SER A 323 -17.58 17.42 15.60
N VAL A 324 -18.16 16.96 14.49
CA VAL A 324 -19.61 16.98 14.19
C VAL A 324 -20.32 15.79 14.85
N LEU A 325 -19.67 14.63 14.89
CA LEU A 325 -20.19 13.40 15.51
C LEU A 325 -20.10 13.36 17.05
N MET A 326 -19.41 14.33 17.68
CA MET A 326 -19.06 14.35 19.11
C MET A 326 -18.22 13.15 19.58
N GLY A 327 -17.27 12.74 18.73
CA GLY A 327 -16.34 11.63 18.93
C GLY A 327 -16.28 10.70 17.72
N ASN A 328 -15.17 9.99 17.53
CA ASN A 328 -15.08 8.94 16.51
C ASN A 328 -15.93 7.71 16.95
N PRO A 329 -16.82 7.17 16.08
CA PRO A 329 -17.70 6.07 16.48
C PRO A 329 -16.97 4.75 16.77
N TYR A 330 -15.98 4.38 15.95
CA TYR A 330 -15.20 3.16 16.15
C TYR A 330 -14.46 3.17 17.48
N GLU A 331 -13.85 4.28 17.88
CA GLU A 331 -13.22 4.42 19.20
C GLU A 331 -14.24 4.34 20.35
N SER A 332 -15.43 4.92 20.15
CA SER A 332 -16.45 5.04 21.19
C SER A 332 -17.14 3.72 21.55
N VAL A 333 -17.21 2.74 20.64
CA VAL A 333 -17.87 1.45 20.91
C VAL A 333 -17.01 0.48 21.73
N SER A 334 -17.65 -0.21 22.68
CA SER A 334 -17.03 -1.18 23.60
C SER A 334 -16.84 -2.59 23.03
N SER A 335 -17.13 -2.81 21.74
CA SER A 335 -17.03 -4.15 21.14
C SER A 335 -15.61 -4.72 21.23
N PRO A 336 -15.46 -5.99 21.66
CA PRO A 336 -14.18 -6.70 21.63
C PRO A 336 -13.81 -7.23 20.23
N ARG A 337 -14.71 -7.13 19.25
CA ARG A 337 -14.45 -7.39 17.83
C ARG A 337 -15.02 -6.28 16.96
N LYS A 338 -14.16 -5.45 16.38
CA LYS A 338 -14.58 -4.30 15.57
C LYS A 338 -13.65 -4.05 14.40
N ALA A 339 -14.18 -3.47 13.33
CA ALA A 339 -13.42 -3.02 12.17
C ALA A 339 -13.99 -1.68 11.65
N GLU A 340 -13.16 -0.91 10.94
CA GLU A 340 -13.53 0.30 10.24
C GLU A 340 -12.85 0.31 8.85
N VAL A 341 -13.64 0.61 7.83
CA VAL A 341 -13.25 0.72 6.42
C VAL A 341 -13.56 2.15 5.98
N ALA A 342 -12.56 3.03 5.90
CA ALA A 342 -12.73 4.35 5.30
C ALA A 342 -12.38 4.29 3.82
N LEU A 343 -13.29 4.79 2.97
CA LEU A 343 -13.03 4.97 1.54
C LEU A 343 -12.45 6.36 1.35
N ALA A 344 -11.12 6.47 1.22
CA ALA A 344 -10.40 7.74 1.25
C ALA A 344 -10.98 8.75 0.24
N GLN A 345 -11.33 9.95 0.72
CA GLN A 345 -11.98 11.03 -0.04
C GLN A 345 -13.33 10.68 -0.71
N GLY A 346 -13.94 9.52 -0.41
CA GLY A 346 -15.28 9.17 -0.87
C GLY A 346 -16.37 10.02 -0.21
N GLU A 347 -17.47 10.24 -0.95
CA GLU A 347 -18.63 11.06 -0.56
C GLU A 347 -19.79 10.23 -0.01
N HIS A 348 -20.71 10.88 0.72
CA HIS A 348 -21.83 10.22 1.41
C HIS A 348 -22.73 9.34 0.50
N LEU A 349 -22.81 9.68 -0.79
CA LEU A 349 -23.68 9.00 -1.78
C LEU A 349 -23.03 7.77 -2.42
N LEU A 350 -21.77 7.44 -2.10
CA LEU A 350 -21.03 6.30 -2.66
C LEU A 350 -21.72 4.94 -2.40
N PHE A 351 -22.56 4.85 -1.37
CA PHE A 351 -23.31 3.64 -1.00
C PHE A 351 -24.62 3.44 -1.79
N PHE A 352 -25.02 4.39 -2.65
CA PHE A 352 -26.16 4.27 -3.56
C PHE A 352 -25.75 3.53 -4.86
N SER A 353 -26.68 2.87 -5.55
CA SER A 353 -26.40 2.11 -6.79
C SER A 353 -25.75 2.95 -7.89
N SER A 354 -24.82 2.35 -8.66
CA SER A 354 -24.07 3.06 -9.69
C SER A 354 -24.94 3.50 -10.88
N CYS A 355 -24.42 4.40 -11.72
CA CYS A 355 -25.17 4.89 -12.87
C CYS A 355 -25.34 3.83 -13.99
N ALA A 356 -24.66 2.68 -13.89
CA ALA A 356 -24.92 1.53 -14.76
C ALA A 356 -26.26 0.86 -14.40
N ASP A 357 -26.52 0.69 -13.10
CA ASP A 357 -27.76 0.10 -12.56
C ASP A 357 -28.89 1.11 -12.42
N SER A 358 -28.58 2.40 -12.28
CA SER A 358 -29.55 3.51 -12.19
C SER A 358 -29.56 4.43 -13.42
N PRO A 359 -29.58 3.93 -14.68
CA PRO A 359 -29.39 4.78 -15.87
C PRO A 359 -30.51 5.82 -16.04
N SER A 360 -31.69 5.53 -15.49
CA SER A 360 -32.85 6.42 -15.46
C SER A 360 -32.61 7.70 -14.63
N ILE A 361 -31.78 7.63 -13.57
CA ILE A 361 -31.49 8.78 -12.69
C ILE A 361 -30.63 9.83 -13.42
N VAL A 362 -29.79 9.38 -14.36
CA VAL A 362 -29.04 10.22 -15.29
C VAL A 362 -29.98 10.86 -16.33
N GLU A 363 -30.98 10.13 -16.84
CA GLU A 363 -31.97 10.69 -17.78
C GLU A 363 -32.85 11.78 -17.16
N ILE A 364 -33.22 11.66 -15.88
CA ILE A 364 -33.98 12.71 -15.16
C ILE A 364 -33.09 13.85 -14.62
N GLY A 365 -31.76 13.73 -14.72
CA GLY A 365 -30.81 14.82 -14.52
C GLY A 365 -30.14 14.89 -13.14
N PHE A 366 -30.09 13.79 -12.40
CA PHE A 366 -29.47 13.72 -11.06
C PHE A 366 -28.31 12.70 -11.00
N PRO A 367 -27.25 12.82 -11.84
CA PRO A 367 -26.13 11.86 -11.85
C PRO A 367 -25.36 11.81 -10.51
N MET A 368 -25.43 12.88 -9.71
CA MET A 368 -24.79 12.99 -8.40
C MET A 368 -25.25 11.95 -7.36
N PHE A 369 -26.36 11.24 -7.59
CA PHE A 369 -26.76 10.11 -6.74
C PHE A 369 -26.02 8.80 -7.08
N CYS A 370 -25.38 8.68 -8.24
CA CYS A 370 -24.83 7.41 -8.74
C CYS A 370 -23.37 7.50 -9.23
N THR A 371 -22.73 8.67 -9.05
CA THR A 371 -21.29 8.91 -9.28
C THR A 371 -20.64 9.55 -8.06
N ASP A 372 -19.45 9.08 -7.68
CA ASP A 372 -18.55 9.75 -6.74
C ASP A 372 -17.47 10.57 -7.51
N PRO A 373 -16.93 11.67 -6.95
CA PRO A 373 -15.90 12.47 -7.61
C PRO A 373 -14.50 11.84 -7.61
N VAL A 374 -14.24 10.86 -6.73
CA VAL A 374 -12.93 10.19 -6.54
C VAL A 374 -13.01 8.70 -6.88
N TRP A 375 -14.10 8.04 -6.49
CA TRP A 375 -14.25 6.60 -6.62
C TRP A 375 -14.94 6.15 -7.91
N ASP A 376 -14.42 5.06 -8.46
CA ASP A 376 -15.20 4.15 -9.29
C ASP A 376 -16.25 3.48 -8.39
N THR A 377 -17.53 3.81 -8.62
CA THR A 377 -18.66 3.36 -7.78
C THR A 377 -18.75 1.83 -7.73
N ASP A 378 -18.58 1.16 -8.87
CA ASP A 378 -18.67 -0.30 -8.98
C ASP A 378 -17.53 -0.95 -8.15
N ARG A 379 -16.31 -0.39 -8.21
CA ARG A 379 -15.17 -0.82 -7.37
C ARG A 379 -15.41 -0.60 -5.87
N ALA A 380 -16.08 0.49 -5.49
CA ALA A 380 -16.44 0.73 -4.09
C ALA A 380 -17.49 -0.28 -3.60
N HIS A 381 -18.46 -0.63 -4.45
CA HIS A 381 -19.48 -1.65 -4.16
C HIS A 381 -18.90 -3.05 -4.01
N ASP A 382 -17.95 -3.44 -4.88
CA ASP A 382 -17.17 -4.67 -4.72
C ASP A 382 -16.48 -4.74 -3.34
N LEU A 383 -15.85 -3.65 -2.89
CA LEU A 383 -15.17 -3.57 -1.59
C LEU A 383 -16.16 -3.57 -0.40
N ILE A 384 -17.28 -2.85 -0.50
CA ILE A 384 -18.36 -2.87 0.51
C ILE A 384 -18.93 -4.28 0.68
N ASN A 385 -19.20 -4.96 -0.43
CA ASN A 385 -19.64 -6.36 -0.43
C ASN A 385 -18.58 -7.28 0.17
N HIS A 386 -17.31 -7.13 -0.19
CA HIS A 386 -16.20 -7.94 0.34
C HIS A 386 -16.17 -7.95 1.88
N PHE A 387 -15.99 -6.77 2.49
CA PHE A 387 -15.86 -6.66 3.94
C PHE A 387 -17.16 -7.06 4.65
N THR A 388 -18.33 -6.63 4.14
CA THR A 388 -19.63 -6.93 4.77
C THR A 388 -19.95 -8.42 4.74
N THR A 389 -19.72 -9.06 3.60
CA THR A 389 -19.96 -10.50 3.43
C THR A 389 -18.98 -11.32 4.25
N ALA A 390 -17.69 -10.96 4.29
CA ALA A 390 -16.71 -11.61 5.17
C ALA A 390 -17.14 -11.49 6.65
N PHE A 391 -17.52 -10.29 7.09
CA PHE A 391 -17.96 -10.02 8.46
C PHE A 391 -19.22 -10.81 8.87
N PHE A 392 -20.26 -10.83 8.04
CA PHE A 392 -21.46 -11.62 8.36
C PHE A 392 -21.22 -13.14 8.26
N GLN A 393 -20.29 -13.61 7.42
CA GLN A 393 -19.92 -15.02 7.40
C GLN A 393 -19.15 -15.39 8.68
N ALA A 394 -18.19 -14.58 9.11
CA ALA A 394 -17.48 -14.73 10.38
C ALA A 394 -18.44 -14.76 11.59
N GLU A 395 -19.31 -13.77 11.72
CA GLU A 395 -20.11 -13.59 12.94
C GLU A 395 -21.39 -14.43 13.00
N LEU A 396 -22.14 -14.50 11.89
CA LEU A 396 -23.41 -15.23 11.87
C LEU A 396 -23.16 -16.73 11.67
N LYS A 397 -22.37 -17.09 10.64
CA LYS A 397 -22.11 -18.49 10.26
C LYS A 397 -20.95 -19.13 11.04
N GLY A 398 -20.02 -18.34 11.59
CA GLY A 398 -18.86 -18.85 12.33
C GLY A 398 -17.71 -19.26 11.42
N ASP A 399 -17.54 -18.56 10.30
CA ASP A 399 -16.56 -18.86 9.27
C ASP A 399 -15.16 -18.31 9.64
N GLU A 400 -14.20 -19.20 9.86
CA GLU A 400 -12.83 -18.85 10.26
C GLU A 400 -11.99 -18.30 9.09
N GLU A 401 -12.32 -18.63 7.84
CA GLU A 401 -11.64 -18.11 6.64
C GLU A 401 -12.12 -16.68 6.35
N ALA A 402 -13.42 -16.43 6.50
CA ALA A 402 -14.01 -15.10 6.43
C ALA A 402 -13.54 -14.18 7.57
N ALA A 403 -13.28 -14.74 8.76
CA ALA A 403 -12.67 -14.00 9.86
C ALA A 403 -11.20 -13.63 9.57
N ALA A 404 -10.43 -14.54 8.95
CA ALA A 404 -9.05 -14.28 8.56
C ALA A 404 -8.93 -13.19 7.48
N ALA A 405 -9.88 -13.12 6.55
CA ALA A 405 -9.94 -12.06 5.53
C ALA A 405 -10.13 -10.63 6.11
N LEU A 406 -10.49 -10.51 7.40
CA LEU A 406 -10.63 -9.24 8.13
C LEU A 406 -9.42 -8.93 9.04
N ALA A 407 -8.38 -9.76 9.05
CA ALA A 407 -7.15 -9.44 9.77
C ALA A 407 -6.37 -8.33 9.03
N THR A 408 -5.78 -7.36 9.74
CA THR A 408 -5.09 -6.22 9.09
C THR A 408 -4.03 -6.65 8.07
N ASN A 409 -3.33 -7.75 8.34
CA ASN A 409 -2.28 -8.29 7.45
C ASN A 409 -2.81 -9.00 6.19
N GLN A 410 -4.13 -9.03 5.96
CA GLN A 410 -4.78 -9.56 4.76
C GLN A 410 -5.52 -8.47 3.97
N VAL A 411 -5.57 -7.24 4.49
CA VAL A 411 -6.31 -6.13 3.88
C VAL A 411 -5.34 -5.10 3.31
N SER A 412 -5.25 -5.06 1.98
CA SER A 412 -4.44 -4.08 1.24
C SER A 412 -5.14 -3.72 -0.07
N PHE A 413 -6.01 -2.71 -0.01
CA PHE A 413 -6.76 -2.23 -1.18
C PHE A 413 -6.45 -0.74 -1.43
N PRO A 414 -5.99 -0.33 -2.62
CA PRO A 414 -5.66 1.07 -2.89
C PRO A 414 -6.84 2.02 -2.65
N GLY A 415 -6.63 3.01 -1.78
CA GLY A 415 -7.64 3.98 -1.35
C GLY A 415 -8.45 3.58 -0.11
N ILE A 416 -8.32 2.35 0.40
CA ILE A 416 -8.95 1.95 1.66
C ILE A 416 -8.01 2.20 2.83
N GLU A 417 -8.48 2.95 3.82
CA GLU A 417 -7.87 2.98 5.15
C GLU A 417 -8.60 1.94 6.00
N TYR A 418 -7.86 0.99 6.57
CA TYR A 418 -8.44 -0.12 7.32
C TYR A 418 -7.83 -0.25 8.71
N ARG A 419 -8.70 -0.47 9.71
CA ARG A 419 -8.27 -0.84 11.06
C ARG A 419 -9.26 -1.80 11.71
N GLU A 420 -8.73 -2.72 12.51
CA GLU A 420 -9.50 -3.74 13.20
C GLU A 420 -9.00 -3.98 14.62
N MET A 421 -9.83 -4.65 15.40
CA MET A 421 -9.51 -5.22 16.69
C MET A 421 -10.22 -6.56 16.82
N GLY A 422 -9.45 -7.65 16.83
CA GLY A 422 -9.91 -8.99 17.21
C GLY A 422 -10.30 -9.92 16.05
N TYR A 423 -9.94 -9.59 14.81
CA TYR A 423 -9.97 -10.51 13.66
C TYR A 423 -8.58 -11.10 13.36
N GLY A 424 -7.52 -10.32 13.51
CA GLY A 424 -6.13 -10.80 13.48
C GLY A 424 -5.75 -11.66 14.68
N ALA A 425 -4.67 -12.44 14.52
CA ALA A 425 -4.11 -13.24 15.60
C ALA A 425 -3.63 -12.35 16.76
N ALA A 426 -4.19 -12.57 17.95
CA ALA A 426 -3.87 -11.75 19.12
C ALA A 426 -2.36 -11.73 19.41
N PRO A 427 -1.71 -10.55 19.45
CA PRO A 427 -0.30 -10.44 19.84
C PRO A 427 -0.07 -11.09 21.21
N GLU A 428 1.08 -11.75 21.39
CA GLU A 428 1.47 -12.18 22.74
C GLU A 428 1.45 -10.96 23.68
N ALA A 429 0.84 -11.12 24.86
CA ALA A 429 0.47 -10.01 25.74
C ALA A 429 1.69 -9.34 26.40
N MET A 430 2.45 -8.58 25.61
CA MET A 430 3.46 -7.63 26.08
C MET A 430 2.78 -6.56 26.94
N SER A 431 3.46 -6.18 28.03
CA SER A 431 2.86 -5.29 29.03
C SER A 431 2.64 -3.88 28.49
N ALA A 432 1.48 -3.29 28.83
CA ALA A 432 1.05 -1.94 28.46
C ALA A 432 1.89 -0.81 29.10
N SER A 433 3.20 -0.79 28.82
CA SER A 433 4.15 0.26 29.19
C SER A 433 5.21 0.54 28.12
N GLU A 434 5.08 -0.05 26.92
CA GLU A 434 6.07 0.02 25.83
C GLU A 434 5.45 0.41 24.47
N SER A 435 4.12 0.49 24.37
CA SER A 435 3.38 0.76 23.12
C SER A 435 3.02 2.24 22.92
N LYS A 436 3.92 3.04 22.34
CA LYS A 436 3.62 4.37 21.75
C LYS A 436 4.53 4.67 20.54
N GLY A 437 3.98 4.61 19.34
CA GLY A 437 4.62 5.10 18.10
C GLY A 437 5.75 4.23 17.57
N LEU A 438 5.39 3.07 17.03
CA LEU A 438 6.09 2.38 15.94
C LEU A 438 5.01 1.77 15.04
N ARG A 439 4.89 2.27 13.81
CA ARG A 439 3.98 1.74 12.79
C ARG A 439 4.77 0.73 11.93
N PRO A 440 4.20 -0.42 11.50
CA PRO A 440 4.98 -1.45 10.79
C PRO A 440 5.57 -1.01 9.45
N ASP A 441 5.04 0.05 8.85
CA ASP A 441 5.45 0.65 7.58
C ASP A 441 6.49 1.78 7.72
N ALA A 442 6.95 2.10 8.95
CA ALA A 442 7.93 3.16 9.17
C ALA A 442 9.26 2.81 8.47
N PRO A 443 9.71 3.60 7.47
CA PRO A 443 10.89 3.27 6.68
C PRO A 443 12.17 3.38 7.50
N VAL A 444 13.25 2.70 7.08
CA VAL A 444 14.44 2.39 7.92
C VAL A 444 14.93 3.55 8.78
N TYR A 445 15.29 4.68 8.18
CA TYR A 445 15.79 5.87 8.90
C TYR A 445 14.72 6.67 9.67
N GLY A 446 13.43 6.39 9.49
CA GLY A 446 12.32 6.99 10.25
C GLY A 446 12.10 6.35 11.62
N VAL A 447 12.48 5.08 11.77
CA VAL A 447 12.45 4.33 13.04
C VAL A 447 13.40 4.98 14.05
N ARG A 448 12.97 5.14 15.31
CA ARG A 448 13.81 5.77 16.36
C ARG A 448 15.09 4.97 16.62
N GLY A 449 16.24 5.65 16.58
CA GLY A 449 17.56 5.06 16.78
C GLY A 449 17.83 4.56 18.21
N PRO A 450 18.94 3.82 18.41
CA PRO A 450 19.22 3.11 19.66
C PRO A 450 19.65 4.01 20.83
N ASN A 451 20.05 5.26 20.57
CA ASN A 451 20.56 6.15 21.61
C ASN A 451 19.41 6.72 22.45
N ALA A 452 19.57 6.73 23.77
CA ALA A 452 18.65 7.45 24.64
C ALA A 452 18.95 8.95 24.61
N VAL A 453 17.91 9.77 24.51
CA VAL A 453 18.04 11.23 24.40
C VAL A 453 18.14 11.88 25.77
N GLY A 454 19.19 12.67 25.99
CA GLY A 454 19.29 13.67 27.06
C GLY A 454 18.86 15.05 26.55
N ALA A 455 18.38 15.91 27.44
CA ALA A 455 18.09 17.31 27.13
C ALA A 455 18.47 18.24 28.31
N GLN A 456 19.14 19.35 28.01
CA GLN A 456 19.58 20.36 28.99
C GLN A 456 19.34 21.78 28.46
N ASP A 457 18.77 22.65 29.28
CA ASP A 457 18.58 24.08 28.95
C ASP A 457 19.85 24.91 29.25
N PHE A 458 20.11 25.94 28.44
CA PHE A 458 21.24 26.86 28.59
C PHE A 458 20.89 28.33 28.28
N THR A 459 21.79 29.24 28.64
CA THR A 459 21.70 30.67 28.29
C THR A 459 23.09 31.22 27.95
N ILE A 460 23.18 32.01 26.88
CA ILE A 460 24.39 32.70 26.43
C ILE A 460 24.20 34.21 26.62
N GLU A 461 25.18 34.88 27.22
CA GLU A 461 25.24 36.35 27.31
C GLU A 461 25.85 36.91 26.00
N ASN A 462 25.02 37.53 25.14
CA ASN A 462 25.46 38.09 23.85
C ASN A 462 25.28 39.63 23.85
N GLY A 463 26.26 40.35 24.41
CA GLY A 463 26.23 41.81 24.48
C GLY A 463 25.27 42.33 25.55
N GLU A 464 24.16 42.95 25.15
CA GLU A 464 23.04 43.29 26.05
C GLU A 464 21.88 42.25 25.97
N ASP A 465 21.94 41.30 25.03
CA ASP A 465 20.93 40.26 24.80
C ASP A 465 21.26 38.93 25.49
N LEU A 466 20.24 38.10 25.69
CA LEU A 466 20.35 36.74 26.21
C LEU A 466 19.74 35.75 25.20
N ILE A 467 20.56 34.84 24.69
CA ILE A 467 20.08 33.71 23.87
C ILE A 467 19.77 32.56 24.83
N THR A 468 18.53 32.08 24.84
CA THR A 468 18.11 30.92 25.65
C THR A 468 17.82 29.74 24.72
N GLY A 469 18.35 28.57 25.06
CA GLY A 469 18.22 27.39 24.21
C GLY A 469 18.22 26.08 24.98
N THR A 470 18.11 24.98 24.23
CA THR A 470 18.23 23.61 24.73
C THR A 470 19.23 22.86 23.83
N ILE A 471 20.09 22.06 24.46
CA ILE A 471 20.89 21.05 23.78
C ILE A 471 20.28 19.67 24.05
N TRP A 472 20.06 18.91 22.98
CA TRP A 472 19.69 17.50 23.01
C TRP A 472 20.86 16.65 22.53
N TYR A 473 21.10 15.52 23.19
CA TYR A 473 22.36 14.80 23.09
C TYR A 473 22.24 13.31 23.46
N PRO A 474 23.04 12.39 22.87
CA PRO A 474 23.05 10.98 23.27
C PRO A 474 23.45 10.81 24.74
N ALA A 475 22.70 10.02 25.51
CA ALA A 475 22.79 9.96 26.96
C ALA A 475 22.74 8.54 27.55
N LYS A 476 23.40 8.35 28.70
CA LYS A 476 23.62 7.03 29.30
C LYS A 476 22.41 6.51 30.08
N ASN A 477 21.55 5.73 29.42
CA ASN A 477 20.34 5.16 30.03
C ASN A 477 20.62 3.93 30.92
N SER A 478 21.11 4.18 32.14
CA SER A 478 21.30 3.14 33.17
C SER A 478 20.02 2.41 33.63
N THR A 479 18.84 2.80 33.13
CA THR A 479 17.53 2.23 33.49
C THR A 479 16.82 1.46 32.38
N ASN A 480 17.32 1.53 31.13
CA ASN A 480 16.74 0.91 29.94
C ASN A 480 15.24 1.17 29.75
N LYS A 481 14.79 2.39 30.06
CA LYS A 481 13.39 2.84 29.91
C LYS A 481 13.32 4.22 29.26
N LEU A 482 12.27 4.43 28.47
CA LEU A 482 11.79 5.75 28.07
C LEU A 482 11.26 6.50 29.31
N GLN A 483 11.34 7.83 29.29
CA GLN A 483 10.72 8.70 30.29
C GLN A 483 9.96 9.80 29.55
N GLU A 484 8.70 10.03 29.91
CA GLU A 484 7.94 11.17 29.39
C GLU A 484 8.45 12.45 30.04
N MET A 485 8.90 13.40 29.22
CA MET A 485 9.35 14.73 29.63
C MET A 485 8.28 15.76 29.28
N THR A 486 8.16 16.79 30.11
CA THR A 486 7.48 18.03 29.75
C THR A 486 8.52 19.13 29.57
N TYR A 487 8.62 19.66 28.35
CA TYR A 487 9.19 20.98 28.10
C TYR A 487 8.16 22.06 28.45
N THR A 488 8.60 23.29 28.62
CA THR A 488 7.72 24.41 28.95
C THR A 488 8.06 25.59 28.04
N ILE A 489 7.04 26.10 27.35
CA ILE A 489 7.16 27.28 26.49
C ILE A 489 7.65 28.48 27.31
N SER A 490 8.69 29.15 26.83
CA SER A 490 9.36 30.23 27.55
C SER A 490 8.54 31.52 27.56
N GLU A 491 8.78 32.38 28.54
CA GLU A 491 8.11 33.69 28.63
C GLU A 491 8.59 34.68 27.55
N ALA A 492 9.62 34.34 26.77
CA ALA A 492 10.32 35.27 25.86
C ALA A 492 9.47 35.70 24.65
N ASN A 493 8.73 34.77 24.03
CA ASN A 493 7.91 35.04 22.83
C ASN A 493 6.53 35.65 23.16
N GLY A 494 6.16 35.80 24.44
CA GLY A 494 4.94 36.49 24.89
C GLY A 494 3.60 35.77 24.63
N TYR A 495 3.50 34.95 23.59
CA TYR A 495 2.36 34.04 23.35
C TYR A 495 2.51 32.74 24.15
N PHE A 496 1.39 32.25 24.69
CA PHE A 496 1.26 30.98 25.41
C PHE A 496 2.34 30.63 26.47
N PRO A 497 2.83 31.61 27.27
CA PRO A 497 3.92 31.38 28.22
C PRO A 497 3.53 30.33 29.27
N GLY A 498 4.41 29.34 29.47
CA GLY A 498 4.20 28.30 30.46
C GLY A 498 3.37 27.09 30.02
N LEU A 499 2.91 27.01 28.76
CA LEU A 499 2.21 25.82 28.26
C LEU A 499 3.18 24.63 28.05
N PRO A 500 2.70 23.39 28.23
CA PRO A 500 3.52 22.19 28.17
C PRO A 500 3.71 21.68 26.74
N VAL A 501 4.91 21.20 26.41
CA VAL A 501 5.14 20.36 25.23
C VAL A 501 5.69 19.02 25.70
N LEU A 502 5.12 17.91 25.27
CA LEU A 502 5.49 16.57 25.73
C LEU A 502 6.53 15.95 24.80
N GLY A 503 7.59 15.40 25.39
CA GLY A 503 8.68 14.70 24.71
C GLY A 503 9.09 13.42 25.43
N ARG A 504 10.17 12.79 24.96
CA ARG A 504 10.66 11.48 25.42
C ARG A 504 12.13 11.51 25.87
N ALA A 505 12.72 12.71 26.01
CA ALA A 505 14.08 12.95 26.48
C ALA A 505 14.22 12.91 28.01
N ILE A 506 15.45 12.74 28.50
CA ILE A 506 15.79 12.69 29.93
C ILE A 506 16.47 14.00 30.34
N ARG A 507 15.88 14.71 31.32
CA ARG A 507 16.38 16.02 31.76
C ARG A 507 17.73 15.90 32.48
N ASP A 508 18.69 16.75 32.11
CA ASP A 508 20.01 16.87 32.73
C ASP A 508 20.75 15.51 32.84
N ALA A 509 20.56 14.64 31.84
CA ALA A 509 21.11 13.29 31.80
C ALA A 509 22.64 13.30 31.64
N SER A 510 23.31 12.23 32.11
CA SER A 510 24.76 12.07 31.90
C SER A 510 25.05 11.74 30.42
N PRO A 511 25.86 12.53 29.70
CA PRO A 511 26.07 12.33 28.26
C PRO A 511 26.87 11.06 27.90
N ALA A 512 26.68 10.54 26.69
CA ALA A 512 27.28 9.32 26.15
C ALA A 512 28.69 9.53 25.56
N ILE A 513 29.56 10.27 26.28
CA ILE A 513 30.87 10.73 25.79
C ILE A 513 31.80 9.61 25.30
N ASP A 514 31.69 8.39 25.87
CA ASP A 514 32.55 7.26 25.51
C ASP A 514 32.17 6.60 24.16
N GLU A 515 31.09 7.06 23.53
CA GLU A 515 30.49 6.48 22.31
C GLU A 515 30.44 7.49 21.14
N GLY A 516 30.91 8.73 21.33
CA GLY A 516 31.04 9.78 20.30
C GLY A 516 32.48 9.95 19.76
N PRO A 517 32.78 11.05 19.03
CA PRO A 517 31.94 12.23 18.84
C PRO A 517 30.74 12.02 17.91
N TYR A 518 29.80 12.96 17.94
CA TYR A 518 28.51 12.93 17.24
C TYR A 518 28.30 14.23 16.44
N PRO A 519 27.90 14.19 15.14
CA PRO A 519 27.74 15.40 14.33
C PRO A 519 26.74 16.41 14.91
N LEU A 520 27.04 17.69 14.74
CA LEU A 520 26.25 18.80 15.29
C LEU A 520 25.17 19.26 14.31
N VAL A 521 23.95 19.46 14.80
CA VAL A 521 22.85 20.06 14.04
C VAL A 521 22.35 21.30 14.80
N ILE A 522 22.38 22.47 14.17
CA ILE A 522 21.71 23.67 14.68
C ILE A 522 20.29 23.71 14.11
N PHE A 523 19.27 23.56 14.95
CA PHE A 523 17.87 23.58 14.53
C PHE A 523 17.22 24.95 14.75
N MET A 524 16.64 25.52 13.70
CA MET A 524 16.02 26.86 13.68
C MET A 524 14.51 26.75 13.51
N THR A 525 13.74 27.26 14.47
CA THR A 525 12.27 27.21 14.41
C THR A 525 11.67 28.35 13.60
N GLY A 526 10.48 28.09 13.03
CA GLY A 526 9.70 29.01 12.20
C GLY A 526 9.11 30.22 12.92
N GLY A 527 8.27 30.97 12.20
CA GLY A 527 7.69 32.22 12.65
C GLY A 527 6.84 32.07 13.91
N ALA A 528 7.20 32.82 14.96
CA ALA A 528 6.58 32.79 16.29
C ALA A 528 6.63 31.43 17.03
N ALA A 529 7.35 30.44 16.48
CA ALA A 529 7.50 29.12 17.07
C ALA A 529 8.51 29.11 18.23
N TRP A 530 8.41 28.10 19.10
CA TRP A 530 9.37 27.86 20.19
C TRP A 530 10.24 26.65 19.89
N ARG A 531 11.45 26.62 20.44
CA ARG A 531 12.50 25.61 20.18
C ARG A 531 12.12 24.13 20.39
N GLN A 532 10.93 23.84 20.91
CA GLN A 532 10.39 22.49 21.13
C GLN A 532 9.23 22.12 20.18
N MET A 533 8.83 22.97 19.24
CA MET A 533 7.70 22.70 18.32
C MET A 533 7.95 21.60 17.27
N ASN A 534 9.21 21.19 17.08
CA ASN A 534 9.60 20.09 16.19
C ASN A 534 10.32 19.00 17.00
N SER A 535 9.84 18.74 18.23
CA SER A 535 10.49 17.85 19.20
C SER A 535 10.56 16.39 18.74
N TYR A 536 9.64 15.95 17.86
CA TYR A 536 9.70 14.62 17.24
C TYR A 536 11.01 14.43 16.46
N LEU A 537 11.36 15.37 15.57
CA LEU A 537 12.55 15.33 14.71
C LEU A 537 13.82 15.55 15.52
N VAL A 538 13.82 16.54 16.43
CA VAL A 538 14.97 16.85 17.30
C VAL A 538 15.32 15.66 18.19
N GLU A 539 14.33 14.99 18.80
CA GLU A 539 14.57 13.78 19.60
C GLU A 539 14.77 12.51 18.76
N HIS A 540 14.36 12.50 17.49
CA HIS A 540 14.67 11.41 16.56
C HIS A 540 16.15 11.47 16.16
N LEU A 541 16.64 12.61 15.65
CA LEU A 541 18.04 12.76 15.22
C LEU A 541 19.02 12.43 16.36
N VAL A 542 18.73 12.88 17.58
CA VAL A 542 19.59 12.53 18.73
C VAL A 542 19.57 11.04 19.06
N SER A 543 18.46 10.34 18.82
CA SER A 543 18.44 8.88 18.97
C SER A 543 19.26 8.14 17.90
N GLN A 544 19.42 8.74 16.72
CA GLN A 544 20.27 8.24 15.63
C GLN A 544 21.76 8.59 15.78
N GLY A 545 22.14 9.41 16.77
CA GLY A 545 23.54 9.76 17.02
C GLY A 545 23.96 11.16 16.58
N PHE A 546 23.03 12.10 16.45
CA PHE A 546 23.35 13.53 16.31
C PHE A 546 23.36 14.26 17.67
N VAL A 547 24.02 15.41 17.75
CA VAL A 547 23.81 16.40 18.83
C VAL A 547 23.05 17.58 18.24
N VAL A 548 21.90 17.94 18.82
CA VAL A 548 21.03 18.99 18.30
C VAL A 548 20.96 20.17 19.26
N ILE A 549 21.13 21.39 18.75
CA ILE A 549 21.03 22.63 19.53
C ILE A 549 19.98 23.54 18.88
N ALA A 550 19.03 24.04 19.67
CA ALA A 550 18.06 25.05 19.24
C ALA A 550 17.89 26.16 20.28
N ALA A 551 17.58 27.37 19.82
CA ALA A 551 17.33 28.56 20.65
C ALA A 551 15.93 29.13 20.39
N ASP A 552 15.39 29.87 21.37
CA ASP A 552 14.18 30.67 21.15
C ASP A 552 14.49 31.85 20.21
N PRO A 553 13.68 32.12 19.17
CA PRO A 553 13.96 33.17 18.20
C PRO A 553 13.84 34.57 18.82
N ARG A 554 14.77 35.48 18.48
CA ARG A 554 14.77 36.84 19.00
C ARG A 554 13.84 37.76 18.19
N GLY A 555 12.83 38.32 18.85
CA GLY A 555 12.11 39.51 18.37
C GLY A 555 11.01 39.26 17.33
N GLU A 556 10.43 38.07 17.27
CA GLU A 556 9.36 37.78 16.30
C GLU A 556 7.97 38.23 16.74
N PHE A 557 7.43 39.16 15.96
CA PHE A 557 6.00 39.40 15.79
C PHE A 557 5.72 39.60 14.29
N PRO A 558 4.49 39.42 13.79
CA PRO A 558 4.14 39.68 12.37
C PRO A 558 4.37 41.12 11.85
N GLY A 559 4.89 42.04 12.69
CA GLY A 559 5.32 43.39 12.30
C GLY A 559 6.79 43.69 12.59
N ASP A 560 7.60 42.71 12.97
CA ASP A 560 9.03 42.88 13.33
C ASP A 560 9.94 41.76 12.77
N LEU A 561 9.43 40.93 11.83
CA LEU A 561 10.15 39.86 11.12
C LEU A 561 11.53 40.30 10.60
N TRP A 562 11.61 41.55 10.11
CA TRP A 562 12.83 42.19 9.62
C TRP A 562 13.99 42.21 10.63
N ARG A 563 13.72 42.08 11.93
CA ARG A 563 14.74 41.88 12.97
C ARG A 563 15.06 40.42 13.23
N GLY A 564 14.04 39.57 13.34
CA GLY A 564 14.20 38.17 13.71
C GLY A 564 15.00 37.36 12.69
N ALA A 565 14.79 37.63 11.40
CA ALA A 565 15.51 37.02 10.29
C ALA A 565 17.04 37.23 10.35
N PRO A 566 17.59 38.47 10.33
CA PRO A 566 19.03 38.69 10.47
C PRO A 566 19.57 38.31 11.86
N ALA A 567 18.74 38.32 12.92
CA ALA A 567 19.14 37.86 14.25
C ALA A 567 19.43 36.35 14.28
N ARG A 568 18.58 35.50 13.68
CA ARG A 568 18.77 34.03 13.60
C ARG A 568 20.12 33.64 12.98
N ILE A 569 20.53 34.33 11.93
CA ILE A 569 21.79 34.05 11.21
C ILE A 569 23.00 34.32 12.13
N LEU A 570 23.00 35.44 12.86
CA LEU A 570 24.04 35.77 13.84
C LEU A 570 23.99 34.85 15.08
N ASP A 571 22.79 34.42 15.48
CA ASP A 571 22.61 33.45 16.56
C ASP A 571 23.14 32.06 16.16
N THR A 572 23.08 31.68 14.89
CA THR A 572 23.61 30.40 14.39
C THR A 572 25.10 30.28 14.66
N SER A 573 25.92 31.25 14.23
CA SER A 573 27.35 31.28 14.59
C SER A 573 27.59 31.33 16.09
N THR A 574 26.74 32.03 16.84
CA THR A 574 26.84 32.10 18.31
C THR A 574 26.54 30.76 18.99
N LEU A 575 25.67 29.92 18.41
CA LEU A 575 25.39 28.56 18.87
C LEU A 575 26.50 27.57 18.51
N ILE A 576 27.13 27.71 17.34
CA ILE A 576 28.31 26.90 16.96
C ILE A 576 29.52 27.26 17.83
N ASP A 577 29.76 28.55 18.11
CA ASP A 577 30.78 29.02 19.06
C ASP A 577 30.51 28.52 20.49
N TYR A 578 29.24 28.40 20.89
CA TYR A 578 28.84 27.78 22.16
C TYR A 578 29.13 26.27 22.18
N ALA A 579 28.81 25.55 21.10
CA ALA A 579 29.13 24.13 20.95
C ALA A 579 30.65 23.87 21.06
N GLU A 580 31.45 24.64 20.33
CA GLU A 580 32.92 24.60 20.40
C GLU A 580 33.42 24.90 21.83
N THR A 581 32.81 25.88 22.50
CA THR A 581 33.14 26.25 23.89
C THR A 581 32.83 25.13 24.88
N ILE A 582 31.67 24.47 24.79
CA ILE A 582 31.34 23.37 25.72
C ILE A 582 32.14 22.11 25.40
N HIS A 583 32.40 21.81 24.12
CA HIS A 583 33.30 20.72 23.71
C HIS A 583 34.73 20.91 24.24
N THR A 584 35.29 22.12 24.14
CA THR A 584 36.71 22.35 24.50
C THR A 584 36.95 22.60 26.00
N ALA A 585 35.91 22.94 26.76
CA ALA A 585 36.01 23.20 28.19
C ALA A 585 36.10 21.92 29.05
N ASP A 586 36.55 22.10 30.31
CA ASP A 586 36.57 21.09 31.39
C ASP A 586 35.15 20.91 31.97
N SER A 587 34.18 20.72 31.07
CA SER A 587 32.74 20.96 31.22
C SER A 587 31.92 19.69 31.50
N GLY A 588 32.47 18.52 31.19
CA GLY A 588 31.74 17.27 31.09
C GLY A 588 31.19 16.94 29.69
N TRP A 589 31.54 17.74 28.66
CA TRP A 589 31.15 17.52 27.26
C TRP A 589 32.35 17.23 26.32
N THR A 590 33.54 17.10 26.90
CA THR A 590 34.81 17.06 26.16
C THR A 590 34.91 15.86 25.24
N GLY A 591 35.03 16.10 23.93
CA GLY A 591 35.11 15.06 22.91
C GLY A 591 33.76 14.46 22.47
N MET A 592 32.63 15.05 22.87
CA MET A 592 31.30 14.51 22.55
C MET A 592 30.70 15.05 21.25
N ILE A 593 30.82 16.35 20.99
CA ILE A 593 30.26 17.00 19.81
C ILE A 593 31.31 16.92 18.69
N ASP A 594 30.95 16.50 17.48
CA ASP A 594 31.83 16.71 16.34
C ASP A 594 31.72 18.16 15.86
N MET A 595 32.87 18.78 15.64
CA MET A 595 32.99 20.15 15.13
C MET A 595 33.69 20.18 13.75
N GLU A 596 34.03 19.01 13.19
CA GLU A 596 34.49 18.85 11.81
C GLU A 596 33.33 18.53 10.84
N HIS A 597 32.12 18.27 11.38
CA HIS A 597 30.89 18.01 10.61
C HIS A 597 29.67 18.68 11.28
N VAL A 598 29.15 19.77 10.71
CA VAL A 598 28.03 20.56 11.27
C VAL A 598 26.95 20.85 10.21
N ALA A 599 25.70 20.52 10.52
CA ALA A 599 24.55 20.89 9.70
C ALA A 599 23.71 22.02 10.31
N VAL A 600 22.96 22.69 9.46
CA VAL A 600 21.86 23.58 9.85
C VAL A 600 20.53 23.02 9.36
N ALA A 601 19.53 22.99 10.22
CA ALA A 601 18.19 22.53 9.90
C ALA A 601 17.16 23.58 10.33
N GLY A 602 16.04 23.70 9.62
CA GLY A 602 14.98 24.59 10.08
C GLY A 602 13.66 24.47 9.32
N TRP A 603 12.61 25.02 9.92
CA TRP A 603 11.24 25.00 9.39
C TRP A 603 10.70 26.42 9.18
N SER A 604 9.94 26.66 8.11
CA SER A 604 9.35 27.97 7.78
C SER A 604 10.44 29.07 7.71
N SER A 605 10.28 30.21 8.40
CA SER A 605 11.33 31.25 8.49
C SER A 605 12.66 30.75 9.12
N GLY A 606 12.64 29.62 9.82
CA GLY A 606 13.84 28.90 10.24
C GLY A 606 14.53 28.14 9.10
N GLY A 607 13.77 27.59 8.14
CA GLY A 607 14.30 26.96 6.93
C GLY A 607 14.94 27.98 5.99
N TRP A 608 14.31 29.15 5.83
CA TRP A 608 14.91 30.32 5.18
C TRP A 608 16.24 30.74 5.84
N SER A 609 16.31 30.70 7.17
CA SER A 609 17.53 31.02 7.91
C SER A 609 18.62 29.97 7.71
N ALA A 610 18.25 28.69 7.63
CA ALA A 610 19.15 27.58 7.33
C ALA A 610 19.76 27.70 5.92
N LEU A 611 18.98 28.10 4.91
CA LEU A 611 19.50 28.40 3.55
C LEU A 611 20.56 29.50 3.59
N THR A 612 20.34 30.60 4.32
CA THR A 612 21.36 31.67 4.42
C THR A 612 22.60 31.23 5.20
N ALA A 613 22.41 30.47 6.29
CA ALA A 613 23.52 29.89 7.05
C ALA A 613 24.32 28.85 6.25
N GLY A 614 23.72 28.25 5.22
CA GLY A 614 24.36 27.35 4.25
C GLY A 614 25.02 28.03 3.05
N GLY A 615 24.80 29.33 2.80
CA GLY A 615 25.45 30.07 1.70
C GLY A 615 24.52 30.81 0.73
N ALA A 616 23.21 30.69 0.86
CA ALA A 616 22.28 31.52 0.11
C ALA A 616 22.44 33.01 0.45
N ARG A 617 22.07 33.89 -0.49
CA ARG A 617 22.23 35.35 -0.37
C ARG A 617 20.96 36.10 -0.78
N PHE A 618 20.71 37.23 -0.11
CA PHE A 618 19.54 38.06 -0.40
C PHE A 618 19.76 38.95 -1.63
N ASP A 619 18.72 39.08 -2.46
CA ASP A 619 18.65 40.14 -3.47
C ASP A 619 17.29 40.84 -3.48
N PHE A 620 17.13 41.78 -2.54
CA PHE A 620 16.01 42.71 -2.49
C PHE A 620 15.93 43.67 -3.70
N GLY A 621 16.85 43.58 -4.67
CA GLY A 621 16.88 44.38 -5.89
C GLY A 621 15.63 44.20 -6.75
N TRP A 622 15.02 42.99 -6.75
CA TRP A 622 13.74 42.77 -7.43
C TRP A 622 12.58 43.50 -6.75
N CYS A 623 12.45 43.41 -5.42
CA CYS A 623 11.45 44.17 -4.66
C CYS A 623 11.58 45.68 -4.92
N ALA A 624 12.82 46.20 -4.93
CA ALA A 624 13.11 47.60 -5.21
C ALA A 624 12.82 48.03 -6.67
N ALA A 625 12.86 47.10 -7.61
CA ALA A 625 12.56 47.34 -9.02
C ALA A 625 11.05 47.28 -9.35
N ASN A 626 10.25 46.58 -8.53
CA ASN A 626 8.82 46.33 -8.77
C ASN A 626 7.89 46.94 -7.68
N PRO A 627 8.00 48.24 -7.35
CA PRO A 627 7.24 48.86 -6.27
C PRO A 627 5.72 48.97 -6.52
N GLU A 628 5.25 48.68 -7.74
CA GLU A 628 3.81 48.56 -8.03
C GLU A 628 3.28 47.17 -7.63
N PHE A 629 4.05 46.08 -7.85
CA PHE A 629 3.69 44.73 -7.42
C PHE A 629 3.66 44.61 -5.89
N VAL A 630 4.71 45.09 -5.23
CA VAL A 630 4.87 45.10 -3.76
C VAL A 630 3.77 45.92 -3.08
N ALA A 631 3.20 46.92 -3.77
CA ALA A 631 2.08 47.72 -3.28
C ALA A 631 0.68 47.13 -3.60
N GLU A 632 0.60 46.07 -4.40
CA GLU A 632 -0.65 45.34 -4.69
C GLU A 632 -0.79 44.03 -3.88
N HIS A 633 0.29 43.55 -3.26
CA HIS A 633 0.33 42.33 -2.44
C HIS A 633 0.87 42.64 -1.04
N GLU A 634 -0.03 42.98 -0.10
CA GLU A 634 0.36 43.54 1.22
C GLU A 634 1.23 42.58 2.05
N ASP A 635 0.96 41.26 2.01
CA ASP A 635 1.62 40.24 2.84
C ASP A 635 2.87 39.60 2.18
N THR A 636 3.57 40.30 1.27
CA THR A 636 4.84 39.82 0.68
C THR A 636 6.05 40.09 1.56
N ASP A 637 7.04 39.21 1.53
CA ASP A 637 8.26 39.34 2.33
C ASP A 637 9.06 40.62 1.98
N CYS A 638 8.96 41.05 0.72
CA CYS A 638 9.39 42.38 0.26
C CYS A 638 8.85 43.55 1.14
N ASN A 639 7.59 43.52 1.59
CA ASN A 639 7.01 44.56 2.44
C ASN A 639 7.58 44.55 3.86
N HIS A 640 8.02 43.40 4.38
CA HIS A 640 8.66 43.31 5.69
C HIS A 640 10.10 43.83 5.65
N PHE A 641 10.90 43.43 4.66
CA PHE A 641 12.33 43.75 4.62
C PHE A 641 12.70 45.09 3.97
N VAL A 642 12.08 45.48 2.85
CA VAL A 642 12.47 46.69 2.08
C VAL A 642 12.43 48.00 2.90
N PRO A 643 11.46 48.23 3.81
CA PRO A 643 11.46 49.44 4.63
C PRO A 643 12.64 49.58 5.60
N HIS A 644 13.32 48.48 5.93
CA HIS A 644 14.29 48.38 7.02
C HIS A 644 15.71 47.94 6.59
N LEU A 645 16.00 47.89 5.28
CA LEU A 645 17.30 47.43 4.76
C LEU A 645 18.51 48.16 5.35
N ALA A 646 18.36 49.42 5.76
CA ALA A 646 19.41 50.20 6.41
C ALA A 646 19.72 49.71 7.83
N GLU A 647 18.68 49.48 8.64
CA GLU A 647 18.81 48.89 9.97
C GLU A 647 19.32 47.45 9.90
N ILE A 648 18.81 46.64 8.96
CA ILE A 648 19.29 45.26 8.72
C ILE A 648 20.78 45.26 8.37
N SER A 649 21.21 46.18 7.48
CA SER A 649 22.62 46.33 7.11
C SER A 649 23.50 46.68 8.32
N GLU A 650 23.04 47.57 9.21
CA GLU A 650 23.75 47.90 10.45
C GLU A 650 23.82 46.70 11.41
N MET A 651 22.74 45.91 11.53
CA MET A 651 22.68 44.69 12.35
C MET A 651 23.68 43.62 11.89
N VAL A 652 23.80 43.37 10.58
CA VAL A 652 24.76 42.39 10.02
C VAL A 652 26.14 43.00 9.72
N GLY A 653 26.42 44.22 10.20
CA GLY A 653 27.76 44.82 10.23
C GLY A 653 28.25 45.46 8.92
N LEU A 654 27.36 45.80 7.99
CA LEU A 654 27.69 46.43 6.71
C LEU A 654 27.73 47.96 6.80
N GLU A 655 28.66 48.61 6.09
CA GLU A 655 28.80 50.08 6.09
C GLU A 655 27.64 50.79 5.35
N SER A 656 26.90 50.09 4.50
CA SER A 656 25.75 50.60 3.72
C SER A 656 24.96 49.45 3.08
N VAL A 657 23.67 49.70 2.79
CA VAL A 657 22.83 48.79 1.99
C VAL A 657 23.49 48.49 0.63
N PRO A 658 23.62 47.22 0.23
CA PRO A 658 24.05 46.82 -1.12
C PRO A 658 23.06 47.25 -2.22
N ASP A 659 23.56 47.67 -3.38
CA ASP A 659 22.77 48.03 -4.58
C ASP A 659 22.26 46.80 -5.38
N GLY A 660 22.15 45.63 -4.73
CA GLY A 660 21.83 44.30 -5.32
C GLY A 660 22.33 43.18 -4.40
N MET A 661 22.51 41.97 -4.94
CA MET A 661 23.01 40.76 -4.24
C MET A 661 23.93 41.02 -3.04
N TRP A 662 23.47 40.62 -1.85
CA TRP A 662 24.15 40.85 -0.58
C TRP A 662 25.43 40.00 -0.44
N PRO A 663 26.37 40.38 0.44
CA PRO A 663 27.52 39.52 0.76
C PRO A 663 27.04 38.24 1.47
N LEU A 664 27.89 37.20 1.44
CA LEU A 664 27.68 36.00 2.23
C LEU A 664 27.60 36.33 3.72
N LEU A 665 26.59 35.79 4.40
CA LEU A 665 26.37 35.86 5.85
C LEU A 665 26.45 34.48 6.52
N ASN A 666 26.93 33.48 5.78
CA ASN A 666 27.00 32.08 6.23
C ASN A 666 28.13 31.85 7.25
N ASP A 667 28.00 30.78 8.04
CA ASP A 667 29.12 30.30 8.86
C ASP A 667 29.92 29.28 8.03
N PRO A 668 31.25 29.44 7.86
CA PRO A 668 32.07 28.56 7.04
C PRO A 668 32.36 27.20 7.70
N ARG A 669 31.69 26.87 8.81
CA ARG A 669 31.68 25.54 9.45
C ARG A 669 30.45 24.71 9.09
N VAL A 670 29.52 25.21 8.26
CA VAL A 670 28.29 24.50 7.88
C VAL A 670 28.53 23.65 6.64
N ASP A 671 28.35 22.34 6.78
CA ASP A 671 28.63 21.33 5.76
C ASP A 671 27.36 20.78 5.08
N ALA A 672 26.17 20.92 5.69
CA ALA A 672 24.90 20.47 5.11
C ALA A 672 23.69 21.31 5.59
N VAL A 673 22.64 21.40 4.75
CA VAL A 673 21.44 22.22 4.99
C VAL A 673 20.15 21.39 4.87
N VAL A 674 19.23 21.54 5.83
CA VAL A 674 17.87 21.01 5.77
C VAL A 674 16.86 22.15 5.93
N ALA A 675 15.98 22.35 4.94
CA ALA A 675 14.96 23.40 4.96
C ALA A 675 13.56 22.83 4.71
N LEU A 676 12.73 22.83 5.76
CA LEU A 676 11.34 22.38 5.75
C LEU A 676 10.43 23.58 5.45
N THR A 677 9.80 23.59 4.27
CA THR A 677 8.97 24.67 3.72
C THR A 677 9.57 26.08 3.91
N PRO A 678 10.75 26.38 3.32
CA PRO A 678 11.35 27.72 3.34
C PRO A 678 10.58 28.74 2.48
N ASP A 679 10.69 30.01 2.85
CA ASP A 679 10.15 31.15 2.08
C ASP A 679 11.05 31.55 0.89
N GLY A 680 10.49 32.21 -0.13
CA GLY A 680 11.07 32.37 -1.47
C GLY A 680 11.36 33.80 -1.96
N ASP A 681 10.57 34.80 -1.55
CA ASP A 681 10.45 36.09 -2.27
C ASP A 681 11.70 37.00 -2.25
N ILE A 682 12.76 36.63 -1.51
CA ILE A 682 13.95 37.47 -1.24
C ILE A 682 15.28 36.87 -1.72
N TRP A 683 15.24 35.79 -2.50
CA TRP A 683 16.42 35.20 -3.16
C TRP A 683 16.75 35.81 -4.53
N GLY A 684 15.97 36.78 -5.02
CA GLY A 684 16.14 37.41 -6.33
C GLY A 684 15.01 37.10 -7.31
N ALA A 685 15.04 37.72 -8.49
CA ALA A 685 13.99 37.64 -9.50
C ALA A 685 13.92 36.29 -10.22
N GLU A 686 15.09 35.66 -10.36
CA GLU A 686 15.36 34.40 -11.02
C GLU A 686 16.11 33.47 -10.03
N PHE A 687 15.84 33.64 -8.72
CA PHE A 687 16.45 32.90 -7.60
C PHE A 687 18.00 32.93 -7.59
N GLU A 688 18.59 34.02 -8.09
CA GLU A 688 20.05 34.18 -8.27
C GLU A 688 20.86 34.07 -6.95
N GLY A 689 20.19 34.24 -5.81
CA GLY A 689 20.75 34.18 -4.47
C GLY A 689 21.02 32.77 -3.94
N VAL A 690 20.27 31.76 -4.41
CA VAL A 690 20.50 30.34 -4.08
C VAL A 690 21.36 29.64 -5.15
N ALA A 691 21.41 30.17 -6.37
CA ALA A 691 22.24 29.67 -7.48
C ALA A 691 23.76 29.74 -7.28
N ALA A 692 24.21 30.20 -6.12
CA ALA A 692 25.61 30.23 -5.72
C ALA A 692 25.85 29.63 -4.33
N MET A 693 24.89 28.84 -3.82
CA MET A 693 25.07 27.95 -2.67
C MET A 693 25.47 26.57 -3.20
N ASP A 694 26.66 26.10 -2.84
CA ASP A 694 27.25 24.81 -3.23
C ASP A 694 27.15 23.72 -2.15
N THR A 695 26.80 24.11 -0.92
CA THR A 695 26.53 23.23 0.23
C THR A 695 25.40 22.23 -0.05
N PRO A 696 25.54 20.94 0.32
CA PRO A 696 24.46 19.94 0.27
C PRO A 696 23.14 20.41 0.87
N LEU A 697 22.01 20.07 0.22
CA LEU A 697 20.69 20.65 0.53
C LEU A 697 19.54 19.64 0.46
N LEU A 698 18.83 19.42 1.57
CA LEU A 698 17.51 18.79 1.58
C LEU A 698 16.42 19.87 1.74
N LEU A 699 15.47 19.87 0.80
CA LEU A 699 14.24 20.66 0.85
C LEU A 699 13.05 19.73 1.10
N MET A 700 12.07 20.20 1.88
CA MET A 700 10.78 19.52 2.01
C MET A 700 9.62 20.51 1.89
N ALA A 701 8.50 20.10 1.31
CA ALA A 701 7.27 20.91 1.19
C ALA A 701 6.01 20.06 1.41
N GLY A 702 4.89 20.72 1.74
CA GLY A 702 3.56 20.13 1.59
C GLY A 702 2.90 20.70 0.33
N SER A 703 2.36 19.86 -0.56
CA SER A 703 1.84 20.32 -1.87
C SER A 703 0.52 21.12 -1.78
N SER A 704 0.06 21.44 -0.58
CA SER A 704 -1.08 22.32 -0.31
C SER A 704 -0.77 23.29 0.85
N ASP A 705 0.52 23.60 1.06
CA ASP A 705 0.98 24.63 1.98
C ASP A 705 0.45 26.01 1.54
N SER A 706 -0.58 26.48 2.24
CA SER A 706 -1.21 27.78 2.00
C SER A 706 -0.52 28.96 2.70
N VAL A 707 0.62 28.72 3.35
CA VAL A 707 1.44 29.77 4.00
C VAL A 707 2.64 30.04 3.10
N ASN A 708 3.43 29.00 2.82
CA ASN A 708 4.62 29.06 1.97
C ASN A 708 4.35 28.25 0.69
N VAL A 709 3.64 28.87 -0.26
CA VAL A 709 3.14 28.22 -1.49
C VAL A 709 4.32 27.62 -2.29
N PRO A 710 4.43 26.29 -2.46
CA PRO A 710 5.65 25.66 -2.94
C PRO A 710 6.08 26.05 -4.36
N GLU A 711 5.12 26.30 -5.25
CA GLU A 711 5.33 26.65 -6.66
C GLU A 711 6.04 28.00 -6.85
N VAL A 712 6.03 28.86 -5.83
CA VAL A 712 6.72 30.17 -5.82
C VAL A 712 7.80 30.28 -4.75
N THR A 713 7.96 29.24 -3.91
CA THR A 713 8.96 29.21 -2.83
C THR A 713 9.90 28.01 -2.98
N THR A 714 9.49 26.83 -2.52
CA THR A 714 10.37 25.68 -2.33
C THR A 714 10.81 25.02 -3.65
N TYR A 715 9.93 24.88 -4.65
CA TYR A 715 10.34 24.25 -5.92
C TYR A 715 11.32 25.12 -6.72
N PRO A 716 11.11 26.45 -6.89
CA PRO A 716 12.11 27.32 -7.53
C PRO A 716 13.44 27.37 -6.80
N ILE A 717 13.47 27.24 -5.46
CA ILE A 717 14.72 27.10 -4.70
C ILE A 717 15.46 25.82 -5.09
N TYR A 718 14.77 24.68 -5.19
CA TYR A 718 15.40 23.42 -5.63
C TYR A 718 15.94 23.50 -7.07
N GLU A 719 15.13 24.01 -8.00
CA GLU A 719 15.51 24.16 -9.42
C GLU A 719 16.77 25.02 -9.60
N ASN A 720 16.88 26.11 -8.84
CA ASN A 720 17.94 27.10 -9.02
C ASN A 720 19.13 26.94 -8.06
N ALA A 721 19.03 26.14 -6.99
CA ALA A 721 20.15 25.90 -6.08
C ALA A 721 21.36 25.26 -6.79
N GLY A 722 22.54 25.85 -6.56
CA GLY A 722 23.81 25.44 -7.19
C GLY A 722 24.49 24.22 -6.56
N SER A 723 23.84 23.58 -5.60
CA SER A 723 24.32 22.40 -4.88
C SER A 723 24.25 21.16 -5.78
N VAL A 724 25.30 20.33 -5.73
CA VAL A 724 25.39 19.09 -6.52
C VAL A 724 24.81 17.87 -5.80
N ASN A 725 24.65 17.95 -4.47
CA ASN A 725 24.07 16.92 -3.61
C ASN A 725 22.79 17.51 -2.98
N LYS A 726 21.69 17.51 -3.73
CA LYS A 726 20.41 18.10 -3.28
C LYS A 726 19.21 17.19 -3.48
N GLY A 727 18.20 17.33 -2.61
CA GLY A 727 16.94 16.61 -2.69
C GLY A 727 15.75 17.51 -2.38
N LEU A 728 14.59 17.16 -2.95
CA LEU A 728 13.29 17.78 -2.71
C LEU A 728 12.26 16.70 -2.42
N VAL A 729 11.64 16.76 -1.24
CA VAL A 729 10.56 15.87 -0.82
C VAL A 729 9.25 16.66 -0.71
N THR A 730 8.26 16.28 -1.50
CA THR A 730 6.91 16.89 -1.46
C THR A 730 5.93 15.89 -0.85
N LEU A 731 5.25 16.30 0.22
CA LEU A 731 4.13 15.56 0.82
C LEU A 731 2.84 16.00 0.12
N ASN A 732 2.28 15.14 -0.74
CA ASN A 732 1.14 15.49 -1.57
C ASN A 732 -0.12 15.75 -0.71
N GLY A 733 -0.76 16.89 -0.93
CA GLY A 733 -1.93 17.36 -0.19
C GLY A 733 -1.67 17.91 1.22
N ALA A 734 -0.44 17.85 1.73
CA ALA A 734 -0.12 18.36 3.07
C ALA A 734 -0.08 19.89 3.12
N GLY A 735 -0.47 20.46 4.26
CA GLY A 735 -0.36 21.88 4.60
C GLY A 735 0.88 22.23 5.44
N HIS A 736 1.04 23.52 5.77
CA HIS A 736 2.22 24.05 6.48
C HIS A 736 2.56 23.35 7.81
N MET A 737 1.52 22.89 8.52
CA MET A 737 1.61 22.39 9.89
C MET A 737 1.98 20.90 9.99
N VAL A 738 2.05 20.18 8.86
CA VAL A 738 2.49 18.77 8.80
C VAL A 738 3.90 18.56 9.40
N PHE A 739 4.73 19.59 9.38
CA PHE A 739 6.09 19.59 9.95
C PHE A 739 6.13 19.93 11.46
N GLY A 740 5.01 20.27 12.09
CA GLY A 740 4.89 20.61 13.51
C GLY A 740 4.55 19.42 14.41
N ASN A 741 4.75 19.55 15.73
CA ASN A 741 4.38 18.51 16.70
C ASN A 741 2.89 18.08 16.57
N GLN A 742 2.67 16.76 16.64
CA GLN A 742 1.34 16.15 16.77
C GLN A 742 0.55 16.64 17.99
N CYS A 743 -0.78 16.70 17.90
CA CYS A 743 -1.65 17.17 19.00
C CYS A 743 -1.46 16.44 20.33
N GLN A 744 -1.05 15.17 20.33
CA GLN A 744 -0.76 14.41 21.55
C GLN A 744 0.49 14.95 22.30
N ALA A 745 1.40 15.63 21.60
CA ALA A 745 2.58 16.29 22.17
C ALA A 745 2.29 17.74 22.57
N THR A 746 1.33 18.40 21.92
CA THR A 746 0.86 19.77 22.20
C THR A 746 -0.65 19.82 22.50
N PRO A 747 -1.15 19.09 23.53
CA PRO A 747 -2.60 18.87 23.72
C PRO A 747 -3.43 20.14 23.94
N TRP A 748 -2.81 21.23 24.38
CA TRP A 748 -3.43 22.54 24.52
C TRP A 748 -3.70 23.24 23.17
N MET A 749 -3.07 22.81 22.08
CA MET A 749 -3.39 23.30 20.74
C MET A 749 -4.77 22.83 20.29
N VAL A 750 -5.24 21.66 20.74
CA VAL A 750 -6.59 21.16 20.39
C VAL A 750 -7.69 22.12 20.84
N ASP A 751 -7.56 22.69 22.04
CA ASP A 751 -8.55 23.59 22.63
C ASP A 751 -8.61 24.99 22.00
N GLU A 752 -7.52 25.45 21.36
CA GLU A 752 -7.35 26.85 20.93
C GLU A 752 -7.05 26.99 19.41
N PHE A 753 -6.26 26.09 18.82
CA PHE A 753 -5.74 26.13 17.44
C PHE A 753 -5.48 24.71 16.89
N PHE A 754 -6.51 23.86 16.77
CA PHE A 754 -6.37 22.43 16.39
C PHE A 754 -5.54 22.19 15.11
N TRP A 755 -5.79 22.97 14.06
CA TRP A 755 -5.04 22.95 12.79
C TRP A 755 -3.54 23.20 12.94
N GLY A 756 -3.07 23.68 14.11
CA GLY A 756 -1.66 23.87 14.41
C GLY A 756 -0.92 22.61 14.86
N CYS A 757 -1.61 21.46 14.99
CA CYS A 757 -1.03 20.19 15.43
C CYS A 757 -1.55 18.95 14.66
N SER A 758 -2.30 19.18 13.58
CA SER A 758 -2.90 18.18 12.69
C SER A 758 -2.80 18.64 11.24
N ASP A 759 -2.77 17.67 10.32
CA ASP A 759 -2.92 17.90 8.88
C ASP A 759 -4.26 17.32 8.41
N SER A 760 -4.79 17.81 7.27
CA SER A 760 -6.07 17.39 6.72
C SER A 760 -6.00 16.24 5.72
N VAL A 761 -4.79 15.83 5.31
CA VAL A 761 -4.52 14.72 4.38
C VAL A 761 -3.60 13.67 5.00
N TRP A 762 -2.74 14.06 5.95
CA TRP A 762 -1.73 13.17 6.53
C TRP A 762 -2.00 12.78 7.98
N ASP A 763 -1.92 11.47 8.25
CA ASP A 763 -1.61 10.98 9.58
C ASP A 763 -0.25 11.56 10.03
N MET A 764 -0.26 12.25 11.18
CA MET A 764 0.91 12.98 11.66
C MET A 764 2.05 12.05 12.09
N ASP A 765 1.78 10.84 12.60
CA ASP A 765 2.85 9.89 12.92
C ASP A 765 3.51 9.38 11.62
N ARG A 766 2.73 9.11 10.56
CA ARG A 766 3.23 8.73 9.23
C ARG A 766 4.04 9.83 8.56
N ALA A 767 3.56 11.07 8.61
CA ALA A 767 4.33 12.21 8.09
C ALA A 767 5.65 12.38 8.86
N HIS A 768 5.62 12.27 10.19
CA HIS A 768 6.84 12.34 11.00
C HIS A 768 7.81 11.19 10.74
N ASP A 769 7.36 9.95 10.54
CA ASP A 769 8.23 8.83 10.17
C ASP A 769 8.96 9.11 8.84
N LEU A 770 8.27 9.68 7.84
CA LEU A 770 8.85 10.04 6.55
C LEU A 770 9.78 11.27 6.63
N ILE A 771 9.41 12.31 7.36
CA ILE A 771 10.27 13.49 7.63
C ILE A 771 11.54 13.05 8.36
N ASN A 772 11.41 12.21 9.39
CA ASN A 772 12.54 11.62 10.10
C ASN A 772 13.44 10.84 9.14
N HIS A 773 12.86 10.01 8.25
CA HIS A 773 13.61 9.19 7.30
C HIS A 773 14.49 10.02 6.37
N PHE A 774 13.92 10.95 5.61
CA PHE A 774 14.69 11.75 4.64
C PHE A 774 15.74 12.62 5.34
N VAL A 775 15.38 13.27 6.45
CA VAL A 775 16.30 14.16 7.17
C VAL A 775 17.44 13.38 7.83
N THR A 776 17.17 12.22 8.42
CA THR A 776 18.22 11.34 9.00
C THR A 776 19.11 10.77 7.90
N ALA A 777 18.56 10.26 6.80
CA ALA A 777 19.34 9.68 5.70
C ALA A 777 20.28 10.72 5.07
N PHE A 778 19.78 11.93 4.82
CA PHE A 778 20.57 13.06 4.29
C PHE A 778 21.70 13.47 5.21
N LEU A 779 21.42 13.63 6.51
CA LEU A 779 22.44 14.04 7.48
C LEU A 779 23.49 12.94 7.72
N LEU A 780 23.14 11.65 7.61
CA LEU A 780 24.11 10.56 7.66
C LEU A 780 24.96 10.47 6.38
N ALA A 781 24.35 10.60 5.21
CA ALA A 781 25.05 10.63 3.93
C ALA A 781 26.11 11.75 3.89
N GLU A 782 25.69 12.99 4.12
CA GLU A 782 26.55 14.16 3.89
C GLU A 782 27.51 14.46 5.04
N LEU A 783 27.12 14.25 6.31
CA LEU A 783 28.01 14.51 7.46
C LEU A 783 28.89 13.32 7.85
N THR A 784 28.57 12.09 7.42
CA THR A 784 29.35 10.90 7.84
C THR A 784 29.82 10.01 6.69
N GLY A 785 29.36 10.24 5.46
CA GLY A 785 29.68 9.40 4.30
C GLY A 785 29.02 8.02 4.34
N ASP A 786 27.86 7.90 5.00
CA ASP A 786 27.11 6.65 5.07
C ASP A 786 26.51 6.31 3.69
N ALA A 787 27.11 5.33 3.01
CA ALA A 787 26.70 4.90 1.68
C ALA A 787 25.32 4.22 1.66
N THR A 788 24.88 3.61 2.76
CA THR A 788 23.53 3.01 2.87
C THR A 788 22.48 4.09 3.08
N ALA A 789 22.83 5.16 3.79
CA ALA A 789 21.98 6.34 3.92
C ALA A 789 21.88 7.12 2.60
N ALA A 790 22.99 7.28 1.87
CA ALA A 790 23.01 7.87 0.53
C ALA A 790 22.19 7.02 -0.46
N ALA A 791 22.34 5.69 -0.44
CA ALA A 791 21.55 4.80 -1.31
C ALA A 791 20.04 4.88 -1.02
N ALA A 792 19.61 5.13 0.21
CA ALA A 792 18.20 5.35 0.55
C ALA A 792 17.63 6.70 0.06
N LEU A 793 18.49 7.59 -0.45
CA LEU A 793 18.12 8.83 -1.13
C LEU A 793 18.25 8.74 -2.66
N ALA A 794 18.67 7.60 -3.20
CA ALA A 794 18.66 7.39 -4.64
C ALA A 794 17.20 7.38 -5.15
N PRO A 795 16.84 8.17 -6.19
CA PRO A 795 15.46 8.28 -6.65
C PRO A 795 14.76 6.94 -6.94
N GLU A 796 15.51 5.94 -7.42
CA GLU A 796 15.08 4.57 -7.68
C GLU A 796 14.64 3.80 -6.41
N HIS A 797 15.09 4.20 -5.23
CA HIS A 797 14.71 3.56 -3.94
C HIS A 797 13.61 4.34 -3.18
N VAL A 798 13.23 5.54 -3.65
CA VAL A 798 12.23 6.38 -2.98
C VAL A 798 10.86 6.18 -3.61
N SER A 799 10.11 5.20 -3.10
CA SER A 799 8.74 4.90 -3.53
C SER A 799 7.79 4.83 -2.32
N PHE A 800 7.41 6.00 -1.79
CA PHE A 800 6.50 6.12 -0.65
C PHE A 800 5.14 6.70 -1.09
N PRO A 801 3.99 6.02 -0.82
CA PRO A 801 2.68 6.52 -1.26
C PRO A 801 2.36 7.92 -0.70
N GLY A 802 2.14 8.87 -1.61
CA GLY A 802 1.90 10.29 -1.29
C GLY A 802 3.14 11.18 -1.30
N ILE A 803 4.34 10.63 -1.52
CA ILE A 803 5.57 11.42 -1.69
C ILE A 803 5.88 11.60 -3.17
N GLU A 804 6.08 12.85 -3.58
CA GLU A 804 6.85 13.18 -4.79
C GLU A 804 8.29 13.49 -4.38
N TYR A 805 9.27 12.90 -5.07
CA TYR A 805 10.69 13.05 -4.75
C TYR A 805 11.52 13.39 -5.98
N GLN A 806 12.52 14.27 -5.78
CA GLN A 806 13.52 14.61 -6.78
C GLN A 806 14.88 14.72 -6.10
N ALA A 807 15.95 14.27 -6.76
CA ALA A 807 17.31 14.43 -6.25
C ALA A 807 18.33 14.67 -7.38
N GLU A 808 19.45 15.28 -7.02
CA GLU A 808 20.68 15.37 -7.79
C GLU A 808 21.84 14.96 -6.85
N GLY A 809 22.76 14.12 -7.33
CA GLY A 809 23.96 13.70 -6.58
C GLY A 809 23.79 12.46 -5.68
N TYR A 810 22.56 11.99 -5.48
CA TYR A 810 22.26 10.78 -4.70
C TYR A 810 22.06 9.51 -5.56
N ASP A 811 22.28 9.59 -6.88
CA ASP A 811 22.34 8.44 -7.79
C ASP A 811 23.18 7.31 -7.16
N ALA A 812 22.66 6.07 -7.11
CA ALA A 812 23.34 5.00 -6.39
C ALA A 812 24.81 4.83 -6.87
N THR A 813 25.74 4.77 -5.92
CA THR A 813 27.20 4.85 -6.15
C THR A 813 27.81 3.54 -6.68
N ALA A 814 27.15 2.98 -7.70
CA ALA A 814 27.48 1.75 -8.39
C ALA A 814 27.53 1.92 -9.93
N SER A 815 27.07 3.05 -10.49
CA SER A 815 26.86 3.18 -11.96
C SER A 815 28.11 2.95 -12.83
N LEU A 816 27.94 2.12 -13.87
CA LEU A 816 28.98 1.88 -14.89
C LEU A 816 29.35 3.17 -15.66
N PRO A 817 30.60 3.32 -16.14
CA PRO A 817 31.00 4.48 -16.94
C PRO A 817 30.11 4.68 -18.18
N ALA A 818 29.75 5.93 -18.49
CA ALA A 818 28.80 6.24 -19.56
C ALA A 818 29.18 5.71 -20.97
N GLU A 819 30.48 5.50 -21.25
CA GLU A 819 30.94 4.85 -22.49
C GLU A 819 30.64 3.33 -22.48
N THR A 820 30.75 2.68 -21.31
CA THR A 820 30.38 1.28 -21.09
C THR A 820 28.87 1.09 -21.14
N VAL A 821 28.09 1.99 -20.54
CA VAL A 821 26.61 1.98 -20.63
C VAL A 821 26.16 2.07 -22.10
N ALA A 822 26.70 3.01 -22.87
CA ALA A 822 26.38 3.15 -24.29
C ALA A 822 26.80 1.94 -25.15
N GLU A 823 27.82 1.19 -24.75
CA GLU A 823 28.20 -0.08 -25.41
C GLU A 823 27.21 -1.21 -25.06
N ILE A 824 26.76 -1.32 -23.81
CA ILE A 824 25.68 -2.25 -23.39
C ILE A 824 24.39 -1.96 -24.16
N GLU A 825 23.94 -0.70 -24.20
CA GLU A 825 22.76 -0.27 -24.95
C GLU A 825 22.87 -0.64 -26.43
N SER A 826 24.05 -0.47 -27.04
CA SER A 826 24.30 -0.83 -28.44
C SER A 826 24.24 -2.35 -28.68
N ILE A 827 24.69 -3.18 -27.74
CA ILE A 827 24.59 -4.65 -27.82
C ILE A 827 23.11 -5.06 -27.74
N VAL A 828 22.35 -4.48 -26.81
CA VAL A 828 20.91 -4.73 -26.63
C VAL A 828 20.10 -4.30 -27.86
N GLU A 829 20.34 -3.09 -28.38
CA GLU A 829 19.67 -2.60 -29.60
C GLU A 829 19.90 -3.53 -30.80
N GLU A 830 21.13 -4.00 -31.04
CA GLU A 830 21.41 -4.89 -32.17
C GLU A 830 20.75 -6.26 -31.98
N ALA A 831 20.78 -6.82 -30.78
CA ALA A 831 20.14 -8.10 -30.45
C ALA A 831 18.61 -8.04 -30.60
N MET A 832 17.94 -7.08 -29.97
CA MET A 832 16.47 -6.90 -30.05
C MET A 832 16.01 -6.72 -31.50
N LYS A 833 16.76 -5.97 -32.30
CA LYS A 833 16.46 -5.62 -33.70
C LYS A 833 16.73 -6.76 -34.69
N GLY A 834 17.79 -7.53 -34.48
CA GLY A 834 18.07 -8.74 -35.27
C GLY A 834 17.04 -9.85 -35.00
N SER A 835 16.69 -10.00 -33.73
CA SER A 835 15.77 -11.03 -33.25
C SER A 835 14.30 -10.65 -33.39
N VAL A 836 13.93 -9.36 -33.42
CA VAL A 836 12.55 -8.86 -33.36
C VAL A 836 11.91 -9.22 -32.00
N VAL A 837 12.58 -8.79 -30.92
CA VAL A 837 12.11 -8.85 -29.53
C VAL A 837 11.45 -7.51 -29.19
N PRO A 838 10.22 -7.47 -28.65
CA PRO A 838 9.55 -6.21 -28.26
C PRO A 838 10.21 -5.49 -27.09
N GLY A 839 10.55 -6.25 -26.04
CA GLY A 839 11.05 -5.72 -24.78
C GLY A 839 12.08 -6.63 -24.11
N MET A 840 13.02 -6.03 -23.40
CA MET A 840 14.12 -6.73 -22.72
C MET A 840 14.49 -6.01 -21.42
N GLY A 841 14.70 -6.75 -20.34
CA GLY A 841 15.43 -6.29 -19.17
C GLY A 841 16.88 -6.78 -19.23
N VAL A 842 17.84 -5.91 -18.89
CA VAL A 842 19.26 -6.28 -18.71
C VAL A 842 19.78 -5.68 -17.41
N ALA A 843 20.55 -6.45 -16.64
CA ALA A 843 21.26 -5.93 -15.49
C ALA A 843 22.66 -6.56 -15.33
N VAL A 844 23.52 -5.82 -14.63
CA VAL A 844 24.90 -6.16 -14.30
C VAL A 844 25.08 -5.97 -12.81
N VAL A 845 25.67 -6.97 -12.15
CA VAL A 845 26.13 -6.90 -10.76
C VAL A 845 27.66 -6.94 -10.78
N GLN A 846 28.33 -6.01 -10.11
CA GLN A 846 29.79 -5.99 -10.00
C GLN A 846 30.22 -5.69 -8.55
N ASP A 847 31.24 -6.42 -8.09
CA ASP A 847 31.88 -6.33 -6.76
C ASP A 847 30.92 -6.43 -5.56
N GLY A 848 29.72 -6.96 -5.79
CA GLY A 848 28.64 -7.14 -4.81
C GLY A 848 27.39 -6.30 -5.08
N GLU A 849 27.50 -5.25 -5.91
CA GLU A 849 26.47 -4.21 -6.11
C GLU A 849 25.79 -4.28 -7.48
N ILE A 850 24.54 -3.83 -7.58
CA ILE A 850 23.84 -3.67 -8.87
C ILE A 850 24.38 -2.40 -9.57
N VAL A 851 25.30 -2.57 -10.51
CA VAL A 851 25.97 -1.46 -11.22
C VAL A 851 25.22 -0.97 -12.46
N TYR A 852 24.21 -1.72 -12.90
CA TYR A 852 23.31 -1.37 -14.00
C TYR A 852 22.06 -2.24 -13.95
N ALA A 853 20.87 -1.66 -14.08
CA ALA A 853 19.62 -2.39 -14.31
C ALA A 853 18.67 -1.55 -15.16
N GLN A 854 18.33 -2.02 -16.36
CA GLN A 854 17.62 -1.22 -17.36
C GLN A 854 16.59 -2.02 -18.15
N GLY A 855 15.41 -1.43 -18.32
CA GLY A 855 14.38 -1.89 -19.24
C GLY A 855 14.48 -1.24 -20.61
N PHE A 856 14.24 -2.02 -21.65
CA PHE A 856 14.29 -1.63 -23.06
C PHE A 856 13.02 -2.05 -23.80
N GLY A 857 12.53 -1.19 -24.70
CA GLY A 857 11.39 -1.52 -25.56
C GLY A 857 10.06 -1.58 -24.80
N VAL A 858 9.19 -2.52 -25.16
CA VAL A 858 7.82 -2.62 -24.63
C VAL A 858 7.50 -3.98 -24.00
N ALA A 859 6.85 -3.93 -22.84
CA ALA A 859 6.30 -5.07 -22.12
C ALA A 859 5.17 -5.74 -22.93
N ASP A 860 4.38 -4.95 -23.68
CA ASP A 860 3.32 -5.39 -24.58
C ASP A 860 3.25 -4.51 -25.85
N VAL A 861 3.10 -5.14 -27.02
CA VAL A 861 2.99 -4.46 -28.33
C VAL A 861 1.60 -3.88 -28.64
N GLU A 862 0.54 -4.24 -27.89
CA GLU A 862 -0.82 -3.72 -28.10
C GLU A 862 -1.11 -2.46 -27.27
N THR A 863 -0.77 -2.46 -25.98
CA THR A 863 -0.80 -1.25 -25.12
C THR A 863 0.37 -0.31 -25.39
N GLY A 864 1.56 -0.85 -25.67
CA GLY A 864 2.80 -0.09 -25.79
C GLY A 864 3.45 0.28 -24.44
N ALA A 865 3.07 -0.38 -23.35
CA ALA A 865 3.68 -0.18 -22.04
C ALA A 865 5.20 -0.44 -22.10
N PRO A 866 6.06 0.42 -21.51
CA PRO A 866 7.51 0.24 -21.53
C PRO A 866 7.95 -0.94 -20.67
N VAL A 867 9.14 -1.48 -20.93
CA VAL A 867 9.85 -2.31 -19.93
C VAL A 867 10.63 -1.39 -18.98
N THR A 868 10.54 -1.65 -17.68
CA THR A 868 11.34 -1.03 -16.61
C THR A 868 12.29 -2.07 -15.98
N ALA A 869 13.07 -1.69 -14.96
CA ALA A 869 13.85 -2.66 -14.18
C ALA A 869 12.95 -3.63 -13.38
N ASP A 870 11.77 -3.15 -13.00
CA ASP A 870 10.79 -3.79 -12.11
C ASP A 870 9.73 -4.63 -12.84
N THR A 871 9.58 -4.47 -14.16
CA THR A 871 8.66 -5.26 -15.00
C THR A 871 8.90 -6.76 -14.81
N PRO A 872 7.95 -7.56 -14.26
CA PRO A 872 8.16 -8.99 -14.11
C PRO A 872 8.06 -9.76 -15.43
N PHE A 873 8.97 -10.72 -15.62
CA PHE A 873 9.00 -11.66 -16.74
C PHE A 873 8.96 -13.10 -16.20
N LEU A 874 8.42 -14.06 -16.96
CA LEU A 874 8.57 -15.48 -16.61
C LEU A 874 9.96 -15.99 -17.03
N TRP A 875 10.77 -16.42 -16.05
CA TRP A 875 12.17 -16.82 -16.22
C TRP A 875 12.39 -18.29 -16.61
N ALA A 876 11.31 -19.07 -16.71
CA ALA A 876 11.32 -20.44 -17.19
C ALA A 876 12.33 -21.30 -16.40
N GLU A 877 13.12 -22.16 -17.06
CA GLU A 877 14.01 -23.12 -16.40
C GLU A 877 15.14 -22.48 -15.55
N SER A 878 15.32 -21.14 -15.59
CA SER A 878 16.18 -20.45 -14.60
C SER A 878 15.64 -20.55 -13.17
N THR A 879 14.36 -20.88 -13.00
CA THR A 879 13.72 -21.26 -11.73
C THR A 879 14.41 -22.45 -11.03
N PHE A 880 15.19 -23.27 -11.75
CA PHE A 880 15.98 -24.36 -11.16
C PHE A 880 16.97 -23.85 -10.10
N ALA A 881 17.52 -22.63 -10.23
CA ALA A 881 18.48 -22.08 -9.27
C ALA A 881 17.84 -21.78 -7.90
N SER A 882 16.75 -21.01 -7.88
CA SER A 882 16.01 -20.69 -6.65
C SER A 882 15.39 -21.95 -6.03
N THR A 883 14.84 -22.85 -6.85
CA THR A 883 14.36 -24.16 -6.38
C THR A 883 15.49 -24.98 -5.75
N THR A 884 16.71 -24.94 -6.30
CA THR A 884 17.87 -25.62 -5.70
C THR A 884 18.27 -24.95 -4.39
N PHE A 885 18.18 -23.63 -4.25
CA PHE A 885 18.41 -22.96 -2.96
C PHE A 885 17.44 -23.46 -1.89
N ALA A 886 16.14 -23.56 -2.20
CA ALA A 886 15.15 -24.11 -1.27
C ALA A 886 15.46 -25.57 -0.86
N VAL A 887 15.88 -26.43 -1.80
CA VAL A 887 16.33 -27.79 -1.47
C VAL A 887 17.57 -27.76 -0.57
N MET A 888 18.56 -26.92 -0.87
CA MET A 888 19.82 -26.86 -0.09
C MET A 888 19.63 -26.26 1.30
N GLN A 889 18.72 -25.30 1.48
CA GLN A 889 18.30 -24.82 2.81
C GLN A 889 17.74 -25.98 3.65
N LEU A 890 16.88 -26.82 3.06
CA LEU A 890 16.32 -27.98 3.74
C LEU A 890 17.38 -29.09 3.98
N VAL A 891 18.46 -29.15 3.19
CA VAL A 891 19.65 -29.99 3.45
C VAL A 891 20.46 -29.46 4.64
N GLU A 892 20.75 -28.16 4.71
CA GLU A 892 21.47 -27.55 5.83
C GLU A 892 20.69 -27.63 7.14
N GLN A 893 19.35 -27.53 7.08
CA GLN A 893 18.43 -27.81 8.20
C GLN A 893 18.40 -29.30 8.60
N GLY A 894 19.04 -30.20 7.84
CA GLY A 894 19.04 -31.64 8.10
C GLY A 894 17.69 -32.33 7.85
N LYS A 895 16.80 -31.70 7.09
CA LYS A 895 15.48 -32.22 6.71
C LYS A 895 15.53 -33.05 5.42
N ILE A 896 16.42 -32.68 4.49
CA ILE A 896 16.72 -33.42 3.26
C ILE A 896 18.14 -33.99 3.33
N ASP A 897 18.30 -35.22 2.87
CA ASP A 897 19.57 -35.87 2.51
C ASP A 897 19.60 -36.01 0.97
N LEU A 898 20.64 -35.47 0.35
CA LEU A 898 20.83 -35.47 -1.10
C LEU A 898 20.90 -36.89 -1.69
N ASP A 899 21.44 -37.86 -0.95
CA ASP A 899 21.62 -39.24 -1.40
C ASP A 899 20.49 -40.18 -0.95
N ALA A 900 19.47 -39.67 -0.25
CA ALA A 900 18.28 -40.43 0.08
C ALA A 900 17.36 -40.63 -1.15
N PRO A 901 16.68 -41.80 -1.26
CA PRO A 901 15.66 -42.02 -2.28
C PRO A 901 14.51 -41.02 -2.20
N ILE A 902 14.04 -40.53 -3.36
CA ILE A 902 12.93 -39.57 -3.45
C ILE A 902 11.63 -40.13 -2.85
N THR A 903 11.49 -41.46 -2.86
CA THR A 903 10.38 -42.22 -2.28
C THR A 903 10.33 -42.21 -0.75
N ASP A 904 11.41 -41.83 -0.06
CA ASP A 904 11.41 -41.69 1.39
C ASP A 904 10.68 -40.42 1.83
N TYR A 905 10.66 -39.39 0.98
CA TYR A 905 9.87 -38.16 1.12
C TYR A 905 8.48 -38.29 0.47
N LEU A 906 8.42 -38.85 -0.75
CA LEU A 906 7.20 -39.02 -1.54
C LEU A 906 6.81 -40.51 -1.66
N PRO A 907 6.28 -41.16 -0.60
CA PRO A 907 5.99 -42.60 -0.59
C PRO A 907 4.85 -43.04 -1.53
N TYR A 908 4.21 -42.09 -2.20
CA TYR A 908 3.20 -42.32 -3.25
C TYR A 908 3.72 -42.07 -4.67
N PHE A 909 4.94 -41.55 -4.85
CA PHE A 909 5.57 -41.50 -6.16
C PHE A 909 5.84 -42.93 -6.65
N GLN A 910 5.42 -43.21 -7.87
CA GLN A 910 5.56 -44.52 -8.53
C GLN A 910 5.78 -44.29 -10.02
N LEU A 911 6.43 -45.24 -10.69
CA LEU A 911 6.55 -45.32 -12.15
C LEU A 911 6.31 -46.77 -12.60
N ALA A 912 6.12 -46.97 -13.89
CA ALA A 912 5.96 -48.30 -14.50
C ALA A 912 7.26 -49.14 -14.52
N ASP A 913 8.38 -48.55 -14.11
CA ASP A 913 9.70 -49.17 -14.07
C ASP A 913 10.26 -49.21 -12.64
N GLU A 914 10.46 -50.41 -12.09
CA GLU A 914 10.84 -50.65 -10.68
C GLU A 914 12.11 -49.90 -10.22
N ARG A 915 12.95 -49.43 -11.15
CA ARG A 915 14.16 -48.62 -10.88
C ARG A 915 13.87 -47.21 -10.34
N TYR A 916 12.62 -46.76 -10.29
CA TYR A 916 12.25 -45.44 -9.75
C TYR A 916 12.63 -45.26 -8.27
N THR A 917 12.75 -46.36 -7.54
CA THR A 917 13.21 -46.39 -6.14
C THR A 917 14.70 -46.06 -5.97
N ASP A 918 15.47 -46.04 -7.05
CA ASP A 918 16.90 -45.66 -7.06
C ASP A 918 17.12 -44.16 -7.38
N ILE A 919 16.06 -43.38 -7.60
CA ILE A 919 16.13 -41.92 -7.81
C ILE A 919 16.35 -41.23 -6.46
N THR A 920 17.40 -40.42 -6.35
CA THR A 920 17.70 -39.58 -5.18
C THR A 920 17.47 -38.10 -5.48
N VAL A 921 17.51 -37.24 -4.47
CA VAL A 921 17.43 -35.78 -4.65
C VAL A 921 18.61 -35.28 -5.50
N ARG A 922 19.84 -35.75 -5.24
CA ARG A 922 21.04 -35.46 -6.05
C ARG A 922 20.86 -35.90 -7.50
N HIS A 923 20.24 -37.06 -7.74
CA HIS A 923 19.94 -37.52 -9.11
C HIS A 923 18.97 -36.59 -9.85
N ILE A 924 18.06 -35.89 -9.17
CA ILE A 924 17.18 -34.91 -9.83
C ILE A 924 17.93 -33.61 -10.10
N LEU A 925 18.59 -33.03 -9.08
CA LEU A 925 19.32 -31.78 -9.22
C LEU A 925 20.38 -31.80 -10.33
N GLN A 926 21.09 -32.94 -10.46
CA GLN A 926 22.08 -33.17 -11.51
C GLN A 926 21.49 -33.58 -12.89
N GLN A 927 20.16 -33.59 -13.06
CA GLN A 927 19.47 -34.06 -14.28
C GLN A 927 19.85 -35.51 -14.68
N ARG A 928 19.99 -36.40 -13.68
CA ARG A 928 20.39 -37.82 -13.77
C ARG A 928 19.31 -38.82 -13.36
N SER A 929 18.09 -38.37 -13.10
CA SER A 929 16.98 -39.19 -12.60
C SER A 929 16.59 -40.31 -13.58
N GLY A 930 16.76 -40.09 -14.88
CA GLY A 930 16.29 -40.97 -15.95
C GLY A 930 14.79 -40.85 -16.24
N LEU A 931 14.10 -39.90 -15.60
CA LEU A 931 12.80 -39.41 -16.07
C LEU A 931 12.99 -38.82 -17.47
N ALA A 932 12.01 -39.02 -18.34
CA ALA A 932 11.93 -38.28 -19.59
C ALA A 932 11.33 -36.90 -19.32
N ASP A 933 11.74 -35.89 -20.07
CA ASP A 933 10.92 -34.68 -20.16
C ASP A 933 9.54 -34.97 -20.80
N SER A 934 8.53 -34.19 -20.39
CA SER A 934 7.17 -34.38 -20.88
C SER A 934 6.98 -33.78 -22.27
N GLY A 935 7.06 -34.63 -23.30
CA GLY A 935 6.52 -34.30 -24.63
C GLY A 935 5.02 -33.96 -24.64
N ASP A 936 4.31 -34.26 -23.55
CA ASP A 936 2.94 -33.82 -23.29
C ASP A 936 2.84 -32.31 -22.92
N ARG A 937 3.96 -31.61 -22.63
CA ARG A 937 3.97 -30.17 -22.29
C ARG A 937 3.35 -29.34 -23.42
N MET A 938 3.71 -29.60 -24.68
CA MET A 938 3.05 -28.96 -25.83
C MET A 938 1.58 -29.40 -26.05
N ALA A 939 1.12 -30.49 -25.43
CA ALA A 939 -0.27 -30.92 -25.52
C ALA A 939 -1.16 -30.10 -24.58
N ASP A 940 -0.80 -29.98 -23.29
CA ASP A 940 -1.52 -29.15 -22.32
C ASP A 940 -1.63 -27.70 -22.81
N TRP A 941 -0.54 -27.18 -23.41
CA TRP A 941 -0.43 -25.84 -24.00
C TRP A 941 -1.06 -25.69 -25.39
N THR A 942 -1.66 -26.74 -25.94
CA THR A 942 -2.56 -26.65 -27.10
C THR A 942 -4.00 -27.05 -26.77
N THR A 943 -4.28 -27.43 -25.52
CA THR A 943 -5.63 -27.60 -24.95
C THR A 943 -6.04 -26.51 -23.95
N PHE A 944 -5.08 -25.74 -23.40
CA PHE A 944 -5.27 -24.58 -22.53
C PHE A 944 -6.17 -24.84 -21.29
N GLN A 945 -5.77 -25.79 -20.46
CA GLN A 945 -6.44 -26.07 -19.17
C GLN A 945 -5.41 -26.15 -18.03
N PRO A 946 -4.85 -25.01 -17.57
CA PRO A 946 -3.84 -24.99 -16.51
C PRO A 946 -4.44 -25.35 -15.15
N GLN A 947 -3.75 -26.20 -14.40
CA GLN A 947 -3.99 -26.39 -12.97
C GLN A 947 -3.30 -25.27 -12.16
N VAL A 948 -4.07 -24.59 -11.30
CA VAL A 948 -3.64 -23.39 -10.55
C VAL A 948 -3.92 -23.48 -9.03
N ASP A 949 -4.44 -24.61 -8.54
CA ASP A 949 -4.63 -24.86 -7.10
C ASP A 949 -3.40 -25.52 -6.43
N PRO A 950 -3.22 -25.40 -5.10
CA PRO A 950 -2.06 -25.97 -4.39
C PRO A 950 -1.90 -27.49 -4.49
N GLY A 951 -2.96 -28.23 -4.84
CA GLY A 951 -2.90 -29.69 -5.01
C GLY A 951 -2.23 -30.14 -6.32
N ALA A 952 -1.89 -29.22 -7.22
CA ALA A 952 -1.51 -29.52 -8.59
C ALA A 952 -0.17 -30.28 -8.72
N LEU A 953 0.85 -29.93 -7.92
CA LEU A 953 2.15 -30.62 -7.89
C LEU A 953 1.99 -32.10 -7.51
N GLU A 954 1.36 -32.39 -6.37
CA GLU A 954 1.14 -33.76 -5.91
C GLU A 954 0.32 -34.59 -6.91
N ARG A 955 -0.71 -33.99 -7.54
CA ARG A 955 -1.48 -34.67 -8.59
C ARG A 955 -0.64 -34.99 -9.81
N HIS A 956 0.28 -34.10 -10.22
CA HIS A 956 1.19 -34.37 -11.33
C HIS A 956 2.15 -35.51 -11.01
N VAL A 957 2.81 -35.48 -9.84
CA VAL A 957 3.70 -36.55 -9.36
C VAL A 957 2.99 -37.91 -9.30
N ARG A 958 1.73 -37.94 -8.82
CA ARG A 958 0.89 -39.15 -8.83
C ARG A 958 0.51 -39.62 -10.24
N GLY A 959 0.38 -38.69 -11.19
CA GLY A 959 0.08 -38.96 -12.61
C GLY A 959 1.22 -39.65 -13.37
N LEU A 960 2.45 -39.64 -12.84
CA LEU A 960 3.62 -40.27 -13.47
C LEU A 960 3.60 -41.82 -13.40
N ALA A 961 2.66 -42.43 -12.67
CA ALA A 961 2.60 -43.87 -12.38
C ALA A 961 2.76 -44.83 -13.59
N ASP A 962 2.27 -44.46 -14.78
CA ASP A 962 2.37 -45.28 -16.00
C ASP A 962 3.60 -44.94 -16.88
N LYS A 963 4.42 -43.94 -16.51
CA LYS A 963 5.59 -43.49 -17.29
C LYS A 963 6.82 -44.40 -17.02
N PRO A 964 7.67 -44.69 -18.03
CA PRO A 964 8.91 -45.46 -17.87
C PRO A 964 10.15 -44.56 -17.68
N LEU A 965 11.25 -45.14 -17.18
CA LEU A 965 12.58 -44.48 -17.13
C LEU A 965 13.42 -44.77 -18.38
N LEU A 966 14.01 -43.71 -18.96
CA LEU A 966 14.91 -43.77 -20.12
C LEU A 966 16.17 -44.59 -19.85
N PHE A 967 16.74 -44.44 -18.65
CA PHE A 967 17.94 -45.13 -18.19
C PHE A 967 17.88 -45.38 -16.68
N ALA A 968 18.93 -45.97 -16.08
CA ALA A 968 18.97 -46.21 -14.64
C ALA A 968 19.46 -44.94 -13.92
N PRO A 969 18.86 -44.54 -12.78
CA PRO A 969 19.24 -43.30 -12.09
C PRO A 969 20.76 -43.19 -11.85
N GLY A 970 21.31 -41.99 -12.01
CA GLY A 970 22.75 -41.72 -11.87
C GLY A 970 23.62 -42.13 -13.08
N THR A 971 23.16 -43.01 -13.97
CA THR A 971 24.03 -43.61 -15.01
C THR A 971 24.26 -42.76 -16.26
N GLN A 972 23.37 -41.82 -16.56
CA GLN A 972 23.42 -40.86 -17.68
C GLN A 972 22.70 -39.56 -17.26
N GLN A 973 22.65 -38.56 -18.14
CA GLN A 973 21.87 -37.33 -17.97
C GLN A 973 20.82 -37.18 -19.07
N GLU A 974 19.68 -36.57 -18.73
CA GLU A 974 18.61 -36.12 -19.62
C GLU A 974 17.98 -34.89 -18.95
N TRP A 975 17.68 -33.83 -19.72
CA TRP A 975 16.92 -32.69 -19.20
C TRP A 975 15.49 -33.14 -18.86
N SER A 976 14.94 -32.68 -17.73
CA SER A 976 13.58 -33.04 -17.32
C SER A 976 13.00 -31.99 -16.36
N ASP A 977 12.13 -31.13 -16.86
CA ASP A 977 11.31 -30.22 -16.05
C ASP A 977 10.44 -31.05 -15.10
N VAL A 978 9.91 -32.17 -15.61
CA VAL A 978 9.15 -33.19 -14.87
C VAL A 978 9.91 -33.66 -13.63
N ALA A 979 11.24 -33.84 -13.71
CA ALA A 979 12.03 -34.25 -12.54
C ALA A 979 12.06 -33.16 -11.46
N TYR A 980 12.15 -31.88 -11.83
CA TYR A 980 12.09 -30.75 -10.88
C TYR A 980 10.71 -30.60 -10.23
N THR A 981 9.61 -31.03 -10.87
CA THR A 981 8.28 -31.06 -10.21
C THR A 981 8.25 -31.91 -8.94
N LEU A 982 9.06 -32.98 -8.88
CA LEU A 982 9.20 -33.80 -7.66
C LEU A 982 9.91 -33.03 -6.55
N LEU A 983 10.82 -32.09 -6.86
CA LEU A 983 11.47 -31.25 -5.84
C LEU A 983 10.47 -30.27 -5.22
N GLY A 984 9.54 -29.72 -6.01
CA GLY A 984 8.45 -28.88 -5.49
C GLY A 984 7.56 -29.64 -4.48
N ASP A 985 7.13 -30.85 -4.83
CA ASP A 985 6.34 -31.70 -3.92
C ASP A 985 7.16 -32.17 -2.69
N VAL A 986 8.48 -32.42 -2.83
CA VAL A 986 9.39 -32.68 -1.70
C VAL A 986 9.49 -31.46 -0.77
N ILE A 987 9.74 -30.27 -1.31
CA ILE A 987 9.81 -29.02 -0.53
C ILE A 987 8.54 -28.88 0.30
N ALA A 988 7.37 -28.95 -0.33
CA ALA A 988 6.08 -28.86 0.36
C ALA A 988 5.89 -29.94 1.45
N LYS A 989 6.25 -31.20 1.18
CA LYS A 989 6.09 -32.29 2.18
C LYS A 989 7.10 -32.22 3.33
N VAL A 990 8.22 -31.53 3.14
CA VAL A 990 9.33 -31.46 4.10
C VAL A 990 9.34 -30.12 4.88
N SER A 991 8.80 -29.04 4.31
CA SER A 991 8.53 -27.79 5.03
C SER A 991 7.23 -27.88 5.86
N GLY A 992 6.16 -28.41 5.27
CA GLY A 992 4.79 -28.36 5.79
C GLY A 992 3.96 -27.18 5.26
N GLN A 993 4.54 -26.32 4.41
CA GLN A 993 3.86 -25.30 3.60
C GLN A 993 3.54 -25.90 2.21
N ASP A 994 2.88 -25.14 1.33
CA ASP A 994 2.96 -25.44 -0.12
C ASP A 994 4.30 -24.96 -0.70
N PHE A 995 4.55 -25.26 -1.98
CA PHE A 995 5.82 -24.96 -2.61
C PHE A 995 5.99 -23.44 -2.78
N GLU A 996 4.95 -22.77 -3.29
CA GLU A 996 4.99 -21.35 -3.60
C GLU A 996 5.12 -20.49 -2.34
N THR A 997 4.44 -20.84 -1.24
CA THR A 997 4.61 -20.19 0.08
C THR A 997 6.05 -20.33 0.59
N TYR A 998 6.65 -21.53 0.49
CA TYR A 998 8.04 -21.73 0.93
C TYR A 998 9.01 -20.87 0.11
N MET A 999 8.81 -20.79 -1.21
CA MET A 999 9.62 -19.96 -2.08
C MET A 999 9.46 -18.47 -1.78
N GLN A 1000 8.23 -18.02 -1.51
CA GLN A 1000 7.95 -16.62 -1.17
C GLN A 1000 8.63 -16.23 0.14
N GLU A 1001 8.37 -16.94 1.24
CA GLU A 1001 8.96 -16.66 2.55
C GLU A 1001 10.49 -16.78 2.53
N HIS A 1002 11.01 -17.96 2.16
CA HIS A 1002 12.39 -18.35 2.45
C HIS A 1002 13.40 -18.06 1.34
N ILE A 1003 12.93 -17.64 0.15
CA ILE A 1003 13.80 -17.20 -0.95
C ILE A 1003 13.47 -15.76 -1.35
N LEU A 1004 12.26 -15.47 -1.84
CA LEU A 1004 11.97 -14.18 -2.47
C LEU A 1004 11.93 -13.03 -1.45
N SER A 1005 11.08 -13.10 -0.43
CA SER A 1005 11.03 -12.08 0.63
C SER A 1005 12.31 -12.05 1.47
N THR A 1006 12.94 -13.21 1.71
CA THR A 1006 14.25 -13.29 2.40
C THR A 1006 15.38 -12.59 1.64
N LEU A 1007 15.32 -12.54 0.30
CA LEU A 1007 16.24 -11.79 -0.55
C LEU A 1007 15.73 -10.39 -0.95
N GLY A 1008 14.58 -9.95 -0.45
CA GLY A 1008 13.99 -8.64 -0.83
C GLY A 1008 13.59 -8.54 -2.31
N MET A 1009 13.18 -9.65 -2.92
CA MET A 1009 12.66 -9.71 -4.30
C MET A 1009 11.16 -9.37 -4.29
N THR A 1010 10.83 -8.06 -4.35
CA THR A 1010 9.46 -7.54 -4.17
C THR A 1010 8.61 -7.51 -5.44
N HIS A 1011 9.23 -7.64 -6.61
CA HIS A 1011 8.60 -7.71 -7.93
C HIS A 1011 8.67 -9.13 -8.50
N SER A 1012 8.56 -10.13 -7.61
CA SER A 1012 8.67 -11.55 -7.91
C SER A 1012 7.62 -12.38 -7.19
N SER A 1013 7.09 -13.40 -7.87
CA SER A 1013 6.30 -14.48 -7.27
C SER A 1013 6.39 -15.77 -8.10
N PHE A 1014 5.94 -16.87 -7.49
CA PHE A 1014 5.65 -18.14 -8.14
C PHE A 1014 4.16 -18.30 -8.50
N LEU A 1015 3.31 -17.36 -8.10
CA LEU A 1015 1.88 -17.29 -8.38
C LEU A 1015 1.60 -16.14 -9.36
N LEU A 1016 0.81 -16.42 -10.39
CA LEU A 1016 0.51 -15.46 -11.46
C LEU A 1016 -0.43 -14.34 -10.98
N ASP A 1017 -1.27 -14.69 -10.02
CA ASP A 1017 -2.33 -13.91 -9.40
C ASP A 1017 -1.85 -12.97 -8.28
N GLU A 1018 -0.58 -13.07 -7.88
CA GLU A 1018 0.08 -12.12 -6.96
C GLU A 1018 0.77 -10.95 -7.67
N LEU A 1019 0.80 -10.93 -9.01
CA LEU A 1019 1.47 -9.92 -9.82
C LEU A 1019 0.46 -9.11 -10.64
N ASP A 1020 0.63 -7.78 -10.70
CA ASP A 1020 -0.22 -6.93 -11.55
C ASP A 1020 0.04 -7.21 -13.02
N ALA A 1021 -0.95 -7.80 -13.70
CA ALA A 1021 -0.91 -8.13 -15.12
C ALA A 1021 -0.68 -6.92 -16.04
N GLY A 1022 -0.94 -5.69 -15.58
CA GLY A 1022 -0.64 -4.43 -16.26
C GLY A 1022 0.83 -3.98 -16.13
N LEU A 1023 1.56 -4.47 -15.14
CA LEU A 1023 2.99 -4.19 -14.92
C LEU A 1023 3.91 -5.31 -15.45
N MET A 1024 3.34 -6.46 -15.83
CA MET A 1024 4.07 -7.62 -16.34
C MET A 1024 4.43 -7.53 -17.82
N ALA A 1025 5.59 -8.07 -18.18
CA ALA A 1025 5.93 -8.35 -19.57
C ALA A 1025 5.00 -9.43 -20.13
N GLN A 1026 4.40 -9.17 -21.29
CA GLN A 1026 3.52 -10.11 -21.99
C GLN A 1026 4.29 -10.98 -22.99
N PRO A 1027 3.96 -12.28 -23.13
CA PRO A 1027 4.67 -13.20 -24.03
C PRO A 1027 4.39 -12.92 -25.53
N HIS A 1028 5.43 -12.82 -26.36
CA HIS A 1028 5.29 -12.58 -27.81
C HIS A 1028 5.87 -13.68 -28.70
N LEU A 1029 5.31 -13.78 -29.91
CA LEU A 1029 5.68 -14.73 -30.95
C LEU A 1029 6.05 -14.03 -32.26
N LYS A 1030 7.06 -14.54 -32.97
CA LYS A 1030 7.57 -13.93 -34.21
C LYS A 1030 6.74 -14.28 -35.46
N GLN A 1031 5.52 -13.77 -35.56
CA GLN A 1031 4.64 -14.01 -36.72
C GLN A 1031 4.94 -13.09 -37.91
N ALA A 1032 5.17 -13.69 -39.09
CA ALA A 1032 5.36 -12.98 -40.37
C ALA A 1032 6.44 -11.88 -40.41
N GLY A 1033 7.42 -11.93 -39.50
CA GLY A 1033 8.50 -10.92 -39.38
C GLY A 1033 8.17 -9.75 -38.47
N LYS A 1034 7.08 -9.83 -37.69
CA LYS A 1034 6.77 -8.97 -36.55
C LYS A 1034 6.72 -9.82 -35.26
N ALA A 1035 6.78 -9.17 -34.11
CA ALA A 1035 6.20 -9.70 -32.90
C ALA A 1035 4.66 -9.50 -32.91
N VAL A 1036 3.94 -10.43 -32.28
CA VAL A 1036 2.53 -10.36 -31.92
C VAL A 1036 2.36 -11.02 -30.55
N LEU A 1037 1.33 -10.68 -29.78
CA LEU A 1037 1.03 -11.38 -28.53
C LEU A 1037 0.84 -12.89 -28.77
N SER A 1038 1.26 -13.69 -27.80
CA SER A 1038 0.98 -15.13 -27.67
C SER A 1038 -0.53 -15.42 -27.61
N GLY A 1039 -1.27 -14.54 -26.92
CA GLY A 1039 -2.67 -14.73 -26.54
C GLY A 1039 -2.87 -15.57 -25.27
N HIS A 1040 -1.79 -16.16 -24.72
CA HIS A 1040 -1.82 -17.01 -23.52
C HIS A 1040 -0.55 -16.80 -22.68
N TYR A 1041 -0.70 -16.73 -21.35
CA TYR A 1041 0.44 -16.61 -20.43
C TYR A 1041 1.04 -17.99 -20.07
N PRO A 1042 2.38 -18.14 -20.02
CA PRO A 1042 3.09 -19.41 -19.84
C PRO A 1042 3.04 -20.10 -18.46
N TYR A 1043 1.94 -19.98 -17.70
CA TYR A 1043 1.88 -20.38 -16.29
C TYR A 1043 1.18 -21.74 -16.03
N HIS A 1044 1.76 -22.59 -15.17
CA HIS A 1044 1.14 -23.86 -14.74
C HIS A 1044 1.74 -24.39 -13.42
N ARG A 1045 0.99 -24.42 -12.29
CA ARG A 1045 1.54 -24.82 -10.96
C ARG A 1045 2.17 -26.22 -10.87
N PRO A 1046 1.75 -27.26 -11.63
CA PRO A 1046 2.50 -28.51 -11.75
C PRO A 1046 3.98 -28.37 -12.14
N PHE A 1047 4.35 -27.28 -12.83
CA PHE A 1047 5.73 -26.96 -13.19
C PHE A 1047 6.30 -25.79 -12.34
N GLY A 1048 5.71 -25.50 -11.18
CA GLY A 1048 6.12 -24.40 -10.28
C GLY A 1048 7.63 -24.40 -9.99
N ALA A 1049 8.11 -25.53 -9.47
CA ALA A 1049 9.53 -25.78 -9.16
C ALA A 1049 10.45 -25.97 -10.38
N ALA A 1050 9.92 -25.83 -11.60
CA ALA A 1050 10.66 -25.97 -12.84
C ALA A 1050 10.72 -24.65 -13.62
N ASN A 1051 9.58 -23.96 -13.81
CA ASN A 1051 9.44 -22.91 -14.83
C ASN A 1051 8.76 -21.60 -14.34
N ASN A 1052 8.11 -21.57 -13.17
CA ASN A 1052 7.18 -20.48 -12.82
C ASN A 1052 7.78 -19.30 -12.02
N LEU A 1053 9.10 -19.14 -11.89
CA LEU A 1053 9.62 -17.90 -11.32
C LEU A 1053 9.27 -16.73 -12.25
N MET A 1054 8.34 -15.89 -11.83
CA MET A 1054 8.02 -14.63 -12.47
C MET A 1054 8.69 -13.54 -11.65
N ALA A 1055 9.62 -12.82 -12.25
CA ALA A 1055 10.52 -11.91 -11.54
C ALA A 1055 10.97 -10.75 -12.41
N SER A 1056 11.20 -9.60 -11.80
CA SER A 1056 11.82 -8.44 -12.45
C SER A 1056 13.30 -8.68 -12.78
N ILE A 1057 13.92 -7.79 -13.57
CA ILE A 1057 15.36 -7.87 -13.82
C ILE A 1057 16.17 -7.34 -12.62
N GLY A 1058 15.63 -6.40 -11.84
CA GLY A 1058 16.21 -5.96 -10.56
C GLY A 1058 16.20 -7.05 -9.49
N ASP A 1059 15.10 -7.76 -9.32
CA ASP A 1059 14.98 -8.87 -8.35
C ASP A 1059 15.94 -10.01 -8.69
N MET A 1060 16.05 -10.36 -9.97
CA MET A 1060 17.02 -11.36 -10.43
C MET A 1060 18.47 -10.87 -10.31
N ALA A 1061 18.72 -9.56 -10.23
CA ALA A 1061 20.03 -9.03 -9.84
C ALA A 1061 20.32 -9.31 -8.36
N ARG A 1062 19.33 -9.27 -7.48
CA ARG A 1062 19.47 -9.64 -6.06
C ARG A 1062 19.74 -11.15 -5.88
N LEU A 1063 19.09 -12.00 -6.68
CA LEU A 1063 19.44 -13.43 -6.76
C LEU A 1063 20.87 -13.67 -7.31
N ALA A 1064 21.32 -12.82 -8.25
CA ALA A 1064 22.69 -12.87 -8.76
C ALA A 1064 23.73 -12.34 -7.75
N GLN A 1065 23.43 -11.29 -6.97
CA GLN A 1065 24.28 -10.77 -5.89
C GLN A 1065 24.54 -11.84 -4.82
N VAL A 1066 23.49 -12.46 -4.28
CA VAL A 1066 23.66 -13.50 -3.24
C VAL A 1066 24.39 -14.74 -3.77
N SER A 1067 24.24 -15.04 -5.07
CA SER A 1067 25.02 -16.08 -5.76
C SER A 1067 26.49 -15.71 -5.89
N LEU A 1068 26.79 -14.47 -6.30
CA LEU A 1068 28.15 -13.93 -6.44
C LEU A 1068 28.89 -13.94 -5.09
N ASN A 1069 28.18 -13.53 -4.04
CA ASN A 1069 28.64 -13.48 -2.66
C ASN A 1069 28.63 -14.85 -1.95
N ARG A 1070 28.26 -15.94 -2.64
CA ARG A 1070 28.27 -17.33 -2.14
C ARG A 1070 27.43 -17.54 -0.86
N GLY A 1071 26.35 -16.77 -0.69
CA GLY A 1071 25.38 -16.93 0.40
C GLY A 1071 24.90 -15.64 1.04
N ASP A 1072 25.73 -14.59 1.07
CA ASP A 1072 25.48 -13.41 1.91
C ASP A 1072 24.98 -12.19 1.09
N LEU A 1073 23.87 -11.59 1.53
CA LEU A 1073 23.30 -10.34 0.99
C LEU A 1073 22.57 -9.57 2.10
N ASP A 1074 22.77 -8.26 2.22
CA ASP A 1074 22.06 -7.36 3.14
C ASP A 1074 22.03 -7.81 4.62
N GLY A 1075 23.09 -8.52 5.07
CA GLY A 1075 23.20 -9.08 6.42
C GLY A 1075 22.45 -10.41 6.63
N VAL A 1076 21.76 -10.90 5.60
CA VAL A 1076 21.10 -12.20 5.52
C VAL A 1076 22.04 -13.21 4.85
N SER A 1077 21.98 -14.47 5.28
CA SER A 1077 22.75 -15.59 4.70
C SER A 1077 21.78 -16.67 4.24
N ILE A 1078 21.64 -16.85 2.93
CA ILE A 1078 20.60 -17.71 2.32
C ILE A 1078 20.97 -19.21 2.33
N LEU A 1079 22.28 -19.49 2.27
CA LEU A 1079 22.98 -20.77 2.22
C LEU A 1079 24.45 -20.55 2.63
N SER A 1080 25.18 -21.60 2.99
CA SER A 1080 26.64 -21.51 3.17
C SER A 1080 27.44 -21.63 1.86
N ASP A 1081 28.66 -21.07 1.86
CA ASP A 1081 29.67 -21.29 0.80
C ASP A 1081 30.00 -22.78 0.56
N ASP A 1082 29.82 -23.63 1.56
CA ASP A 1082 30.01 -25.09 1.44
C ASP A 1082 28.84 -25.74 0.66
N ALA A 1083 27.63 -25.16 0.69
CA ALA A 1083 26.51 -25.54 -0.16
C ALA A 1083 26.69 -25.07 -1.61
N PHE A 1084 27.12 -23.81 -1.83
CA PHE A 1084 27.51 -23.34 -3.18
C PHE A 1084 28.63 -24.18 -3.79
N SER A 1085 29.64 -24.52 -2.98
CA SER A 1085 30.75 -25.37 -3.38
C SER A 1085 30.34 -26.81 -3.70
N GLN A 1086 29.26 -27.34 -3.08
CA GLN A 1086 28.65 -28.61 -3.49
C GLN A 1086 27.83 -28.46 -4.79
N MET A 1087 26.99 -27.43 -4.89
CA MET A 1087 26.12 -27.19 -6.05
C MET A 1087 26.90 -27.02 -7.35
N TRP A 1088 28.02 -26.29 -7.30
CA TRP A 1088 28.87 -26.02 -8.45
C TRP A 1088 30.02 -27.03 -8.61
N GLY A 1089 30.57 -27.54 -7.51
CA GLY A 1089 31.75 -28.42 -7.52
C GLY A 1089 31.47 -29.89 -7.81
N GLU A 1090 30.23 -30.36 -7.66
CA GLU A 1090 29.81 -31.70 -8.08
C GLU A 1090 29.21 -31.71 -9.50
N SER A 1091 29.90 -31.08 -10.45
CA SER A 1091 29.53 -31.05 -11.87
C SER A 1091 29.93 -32.33 -12.63
N GLU A 1092 29.13 -32.72 -13.61
CA GLU A 1092 29.46 -33.82 -14.55
C GLU A 1092 29.33 -33.37 -16.02
N PRO A 1093 30.15 -33.90 -16.95
CA PRO A 1093 30.15 -33.49 -18.35
C PRO A 1093 28.80 -33.69 -19.06
N SER A 1094 28.19 -32.58 -19.48
CA SER A 1094 26.80 -32.56 -19.95
C SER A 1094 26.67 -33.13 -21.37
N PRO A 1095 25.62 -33.95 -21.64
CA PRO A 1095 25.27 -34.38 -23.00
C PRO A 1095 24.51 -33.29 -23.78
N PHE A 1096 24.15 -32.15 -23.16
CA PHE A 1096 23.42 -31.03 -23.78
C PHE A 1096 24.32 -30.15 -24.69
N GLY A 1097 25.33 -30.77 -25.32
CA GLY A 1097 26.31 -30.07 -26.16
C GLY A 1097 25.69 -29.44 -27.41
N ASP A 1098 26.30 -28.34 -27.86
CA ASP A 1098 25.85 -27.45 -28.95
C ASP A 1098 24.64 -26.53 -28.62
N PHE A 1099 24.24 -26.39 -27.35
CA PHE A 1099 23.55 -25.16 -26.91
C PHE A 1099 24.52 -23.96 -26.93
N PRO A 1100 24.19 -22.83 -27.57
CA PRO A 1100 25.11 -21.71 -27.74
C PRO A 1100 25.05 -20.74 -26.55
N PHE A 1101 25.73 -21.07 -25.45
CA PHE A 1101 26.00 -20.16 -24.33
C PHE A 1101 27.06 -19.09 -24.69
N GLY A 1102 26.89 -18.41 -25.84
CA GLY A 1102 27.84 -17.43 -26.38
C GLY A 1102 29.26 -17.94 -26.68
N VAL A 1103 29.59 -19.22 -26.47
CA VAL A 1103 30.96 -19.74 -26.64
C VAL A 1103 31.36 -19.79 -28.12
N ALA A 1104 31.99 -18.71 -28.60
CA ALA A 1104 32.35 -18.47 -30.01
C ALA A 1104 33.45 -19.40 -30.58
N ASN A 1105 33.72 -20.55 -29.94
CA ASN A 1105 34.74 -21.50 -30.34
C ASN A 1105 34.28 -22.95 -30.08
N PRO A 1106 33.85 -23.73 -31.10
CA PRO A 1106 33.37 -25.11 -30.98
C PRO A 1106 34.51 -26.12 -30.72
N THR A 1107 35.59 -25.67 -30.06
CA THR A 1107 36.62 -26.54 -29.50
C THR A 1107 36.97 -26.12 -28.08
N LYS A 1108 36.48 -26.93 -27.13
CA LYS A 1108 37.13 -27.25 -25.84
C LYS A 1108 36.76 -26.40 -24.60
N VAL A 1109 35.59 -25.76 -24.57
CA VAL A 1109 34.82 -25.64 -23.31
C VAL A 1109 34.02 -26.93 -23.16
N MET A 1110 34.09 -27.59 -22.00
CA MET A 1110 33.12 -28.63 -21.65
C MET A 1110 32.05 -27.94 -20.82
N LEU A 1111 30.81 -27.96 -21.30
CA LEU A 1111 29.66 -27.64 -20.46
C LEU A 1111 29.48 -28.81 -19.50
N GLU A 1112 29.55 -28.53 -18.22
CA GLU A 1112 29.22 -29.48 -17.16
C GLU A 1112 27.92 -29.03 -16.49
N TRP A 1113 27.21 -29.96 -15.87
CA TRP A 1113 25.97 -29.65 -15.15
C TRP A 1113 26.16 -29.99 -13.67
N GLY A 1114 26.00 -28.99 -12.81
CA GLY A 1114 26.06 -29.12 -11.35
C GLY A 1114 24.70 -29.50 -10.77
N MET A 1115 24.32 -28.86 -9.67
CA MET A 1115 22.96 -28.95 -9.10
C MET A 1115 22.19 -27.69 -9.48
N GLY A 1116 21.33 -27.76 -10.50
CA GLY A 1116 20.51 -26.63 -10.96
C GLY A 1116 21.23 -25.53 -11.76
N TRP A 1117 22.54 -25.66 -12.00
CA TRP A 1117 23.36 -24.69 -12.72
C TRP A 1117 24.18 -25.35 -13.84
N PHE A 1118 24.33 -24.66 -14.98
CA PHE A 1118 25.40 -24.93 -15.93
C PHE A 1118 26.74 -24.45 -15.34
N VAL A 1119 27.79 -25.24 -15.54
CA VAL A 1119 29.17 -24.93 -15.13
C VAL A 1119 30.05 -24.89 -16.37
N SER A 1120 30.83 -23.83 -16.54
CA SER A 1120 31.70 -23.63 -17.70
C SER A 1120 32.94 -22.78 -17.39
N ASP A 1121 33.81 -22.60 -18.39
CA ASP A 1121 35.03 -21.78 -18.33
C ASP A 1121 35.06 -20.90 -19.59
N ASP A 1122 35.13 -19.58 -19.43
CA ASP A 1122 35.42 -18.66 -20.52
C ASP A 1122 36.80 -18.03 -20.28
N ALA A 1123 37.75 -18.37 -21.17
CA ALA A 1123 39.14 -17.91 -21.16
C ALA A 1123 39.97 -18.18 -19.87
N GLY A 1124 39.49 -19.02 -18.95
CA GLY A 1124 40.10 -19.28 -17.63
C GLY A 1124 39.34 -18.70 -16.44
N THR A 1125 38.20 -18.04 -16.66
CA THR A 1125 37.25 -17.61 -15.63
C THR A 1125 36.13 -18.63 -15.52
N PRO A 1126 35.89 -19.26 -14.33
CA PRO A 1126 34.73 -20.10 -14.10
C PRO A 1126 33.43 -19.29 -14.22
N LEU A 1127 32.44 -19.86 -14.92
CA LEU A 1127 31.10 -19.26 -15.07
C LEU A 1127 30.03 -20.26 -14.63
N TYR A 1128 29.13 -19.79 -13.75
CA TYR A 1128 27.96 -20.52 -13.29
C TYR A 1128 26.71 -19.83 -13.86
N SER A 1129 25.92 -20.55 -14.65
CA SER A 1129 24.85 -19.95 -15.45
C SER A 1129 23.53 -20.70 -15.36
N THR A 1130 22.43 -19.96 -15.51
CA THR A 1130 21.10 -20.50 -15.81
C THR A 1130 20.63 -20.01 -17.18
N PHE A 1131 19.77 -20.78 -17.81
CA PHE A 1131 19.08 -20.42 -19.05
C PHE A 1131 17.64 -20.90 -18.94
N GLY A 1132 16.71 -20.05 -19.35
CA GLY A 1132 15.30 -20.40 -19.46
C GLY A 1132 14.74 -19.98 -20.82
N ARG A 1133 13.85 -20.79 -21.40
CA ARG A 1133 13.12 -20.48 -22.62
C ARG A 1133 11.74 -21.12 -22.61
N GLU A 1134 10.74 -20.27 -22.50
CA GLU A 1134 9.33 -20.67 -22.50
C GLU A 1134 8.56 -19.97 -23.63
N TYR A 1135 7.33 -20.40 -23.90
CA TYR A 1135 6.49 -19.82 -24.96
C TYR A 1135 6.24 -18.32 -24.76
N GLY A 1136 7.03 -17.52 -25.46
CA GLY A 1136 7.06 -16.06 -25.39
C GLY A 1136 8.15 -15.44 -24.50
N PHE A 1137 9.07 -16.21 -23.92
CA PHE A 1137 10.18 -15.67 -23.12
C PHE A 1137 11.53 -16.38 -23.38
N GLN A 1138 12.63 -15.66 -23.18
CA GLN A 1138 13.97 -16.22 -23.11
C GLN A 1138 14.84 -15.41 -22.15
N GLY A 1139 15.46 -16.09 -21.19
CA GLY A 1139 16.29 -15.51 -20.13
C GLY A 1139 17.62 -16.22 -19.94
N GLN A 1140 18.61 -15.46 -19.50
CA GLN A 1140 19.96 -15.92 -19.14
C GLN A 1140 20.39 -15.20 -17.86
N MET A 1141 20.98 -15.94 -16.92
CA MET A 1141 21.82 -15.39 -15.86
C MET A 1141 23.20 -16.07 -15.94
N SER A 1142 24.26 -15.30 -15.70
CA SER A 1142 25.65 -15.79 -15.68
C SER A 1142 26.43 -15.09 -14.57
N VAL A 1143 26.99 -15.87 -13.66
CA VAL A 1143 27.69 -15.42 -12.45
C VAL A 1143 29.15 -15.88 -12.52
N ALA A 1144 30.09 -14.97 -12.24
CA ALA A 1144 31.53 -15.18 -12.21
C ALA A 1144 32.11 -14.72 -10.86
N PRO A 1145 31.92 -15.49 -9.76
CA PRO A 1145 32.35 -15.12 -8.40
C PRO A 1145 33.84 -14.78 -8.31
N GLU A 1146 34.68 -15.56 -9.00
CA GLU A 1146 36.12 -15.34 -9.02
C GLU A 1146 36.57 -14.08 -9.80
N ALA A 1147 35.64 -13.41 -10.48
CA ALA A 1147 35.83 -12.14 -11.17
C ALA A 1147 34.96 -11.00 -10.60
N GLY A 1148 34.19 -11.25 -9.52
CA GLY A 1148 33.31 -10.25 -8.90
C GLY A 1148 32.21 -9.74 -9.82
N LEU A 1149 31.74 -10.52 -10.80
CA LEU A 1149 30.85 -10.03 -11.85
C LEU A 1149 29.70 -11.00 -12.15
N ALA A 1150 28.48 -10.50 -12.31
CA ALA A 1150 27.36 -11.25 -12.87
C ALA A 1150 26.58 -10.39 -13.88
N VAL A 1151 25.98 -11.02 -14.88
CA VAL A 1151 25.17 -10.38 -15.92
C VAL A 1151 23.95 -11.23 -16.22
N MET A 1152 22.78 -10.59 -16.36
CA MET A 1152 21.55 -11.24 -16.75
C MET A 1152 20.82 -10.45 -17.83
N ALA A 1153 20.09 -11.16 -18.68
CA ALA A 1153 19.19 -10.58 -19.66
C ALA A 1153 17.92 -11.44 -19.78
N ILE A 1154 16.77 -10.80 -19.94
CA ILE A 1154 15.46 -11.44 -20.09
C ILE A 1154 14.66 -10.69 -21.15
N GLY A 1155 14.00 -11.38 -22.06
CA GLY A 1155 13.18 -10.74 -23.09
C GLY A 1155 11.89 -11.48 -23.40
N ASN A 1156 10.89 -10.73 -23.84
CA ASN A 1156 9.50 -11.18 -23.98
C ASN A 1156 9.14 -11.72 -25.38
N ALA A 1157 10.05 -12.45 -26.04
CA ALA A 1157 9.72 -13.16 -27.28
C ALA A 1157 10.42 -14.52 -27.44
N GLU A 1158 9.69 -15.58 -27.82
CA GLU A 1158 10.30 -16.88 -28.17
C GLU A 1158 10.57 -16.97 -29.67
N ILE A 1159 11.83 -17.25 -30.03
CA ILE A 1159 12.32 -17.24 -31.41
C ILE A 1159 13.12 -18.50 -31.68
N THR A 1160 12.51 -19.43 -32.42
CA THR A 1160 13.09 -20.74 -32.72
C THR A 1160 14.46 -20.63 -33.41
N GLY A 1161 15.52 -20.98 -32.68
CA GLY A 1161 16.90 -20.99 -33.19
C GLY A 1161 17.68 -19.68 -33.00
N ALA A 1162 17.20 -18.75 -32.16
CA ALA A 1162 17.96 -17.63 -31.64
C ALA A 1162 18.10 -17.73 -30.11
N TYR A 1163 19.20 -17.21 -29.57
CA TYR A 1163 19.54 -17.26 -28.14
C TYR A 1163 19.92 -15.87 -27.64
N TYR A 1164 19.12 -14.86 -28.04
CA TYR A 1164 19.48 -13.45 -27.94
C TYR A 1164 19.76 -12.99 -26.51
N ALA A 1165 19.08 -13.55 -25.50
CA ALA A 1165 19.34 -13.20 -24.10
C ALA A 1165 20.69 -13.76 -23.63
N SER A 1166 21.01 -14.99 -24.05
CA SER A 1166 22.33 -15.62 -23.83
C SER A 1166 23.44 -14.87 -24.56
N ASP A 1167 23.20 -14.48 -25.82
CA ASP A 1167 24.14 -13.70 -26.62
C ASP A 1167 24.42 -12.34 -25.95
N VAL A 1168 23.39 -11.57 -25.58
CA VAL A 1168 23.52 -10.28 -24.87
C VAL A 1168 24.27 -10.43 -23.56
N ALA A 1169 23.82 -11.32 -22.67
CA ALA A 1169 24.42 -11.45 -21.33
C ALA A 1169 25.89 -11.90 -21.41
N VAL A 1170 26.25 -12.79 -22.34
CA VAL A 1170 27.64 -13.27 -22.49
C VAL A 1170 28.53 -12.24 -23.19
N ASP A 1171 28.04 -11.49 -24.17
CA ASP A 1171 28.86 -10.46 -24.83
C ASP A 1171 29.08 -9.23 -23.93
N VAL A 1172 28.07 -8.82 -23.13
CA VAL A 1172 28.24 -7.80 -22.06
C VAL A 1172 29.21 -8.29 -20.98
N LEU A 1173 29.08 -9.54 -20.51
CA LEU A 1173 30.00 -10.15 -19.55
C LEU A 1173 31.45 -10.12 -20.08
N ARG A 1174 31.67 -10.49 -21.35
CA ARG A 1174 33.01 -10.46 -21.97
C ARG A 1174 33.56 -9.06 -22.17
N MET A 1175 32.72 -8.09 -22.53
CA MET A 1175 33.10 -6.69 -22.65
C MET A 1175 33.66 -6.17 -21.31
N LEU A 1176 32.95 -6.43 -20.21
CA LEU A 1176 33.35 -6.05 -18.85
C LEU A 1176 34.61 -6.83 -18.38
N LEU A 1177 34.67 -8.14 -18.59
CA LEU A 1177 35.87 -8.95 -18.30
C LEU A 1177 37.10 -8.46 -19.08
N ALA A 1178 36.94 -8.06 -20.35
CA ALA A 1178 38.03 -7.48 -21.13
C ALA A 1178 38.49 -6.13 -20.57
N ALA A 1179 37.56 -5.24 -20.23
CA ALA A 1179 37.85 -3.94 -19.62
C ALA A 1179 38.57 -4.06 -18.26
N SER A 1180 38.27 -5.09 -17.47
CA SER A 1180 38.95 -5.38 -16.19
C SER A 1180 40.43 -5.80 -16.32
N SER A 1181 40.94 -6.00 -17.55
CA SER A 1181 42.24 -6.64 -17.83
C SER A 1181 43.34 -5.72 -18.40
N GLU A 1182 43.08 -4.43 -18.61
CA GLU A 1182 44.04 -3.42 -19.11
C GLU A 1182 44.73 -2.56 -18.03
#